data_AF-A0A9W8HM98-F1
#
_entry.id   AF-A0A9W8HM98-F1
#
_cell.length_a   1.000
_cell.length_b   1.000
_cell.length_c   1.000
_cell.angle_alpha   90.00
_cell.angle_beta   90.00
_cell.angle_gamma   90.00
#
_symmetry.space_group_name_H-M   'P 1'
#
loop_
_entity.id
_entity.type
_entity.pdbx_description
1 polymer ?
#
loop_
_entity_poly.entity_id
_entity_poly.type
_entity_poly.pdbx_seq_one_letter_code
_entity_poly.pdbx_strand_id
1 'polypeptide(L)'
;MQTSQTLNISSGRDDKSSSHNSDLESSDGIDNDPKQATSSGVEQQPMSDDASLKHIEPEGTTSCPGAFSVAQESIFHISVDPYGQRVATHSVEGELLVWAQIDLGNGRQQAISRKMALDGSNIRTIAWAPVESEFIAATRKRVYRLVYNQDTAEWSPCAMTLSELKPYDRIFTFLADSIDGTPAPDKITSYYISTVDSSSRTVQTWQVSSHHDSARFIGDLTLSGPDSFDRVSRVMPVAHPFFSRDNIMATFDTSSCKLRIWGIRTDPSFIWFCSKEHRLPFMNVDMIRYNSIDKAAIVSSQEDGSQVVTIWVFSSASRASHYLPAGTIYPHSKTDRVREVRWHLTEYAQTYLGIQWDDRVDIYCQERDLNDAWLCVYTIPAYDYGAHKKIGSFSFTASGEPTFSIDRKLVVCTQNIADGRSLSQAAYDEHGQLPLIHPYVLTELMSWGRVDIARRLLAQLYDYMREKEIDGSRNVPLPAVSLQDLVSEPVHDDEDQIRASGSGSRYSALFGSSVLDGPDSSNGLGVSSPDFSKFTQDKADYLLEKLAEIKISDISPIDQARLMSIVGTISTSLTKNQPIDSMGIRYLVKLQLLELENKRTRSAAELPYRELNWAMHSSSQAILLQLCLQQQQKQQTPGSTAGLTWESARRMGLFVWLSDMNVLVSEVEKMARNIFVADGRDPTKCAIFYLALRKQRLLHGLWRTASTHPECSKMLAFLAHDFSEPRWKTAAAKNAYVLLSRQRYLDAATFFLLSDKLLDAATICIKHLKDIQMAITICRCYEGDNGPILKEILWKHILPDAFKRQDRWLASLAFGLIGKYDLVLQSLTDDLSRLAQKIDVTVEVSEYATMDVLDTELLILYRSMINHSPFYRAPIVTQAELIAQTITIFECLGAPVMSLVVLEWWRRELYVFNIDKDVFGWSDKDYADYKQRQY
;
A
#
# COMPACT_ATOMS: atom_id res chain seq x y z
N MET A 1 -8.76 -7.38 -19.82
CA MET A 1 -7.50 -7.87 -20.42
C MET A 1 -6.64 -6.69 -20.84
N GLN A 2 -5.32 -6.84 -20.77
CA GLN A 2 -4.32 -5.77 -20.86
C GLN A 2 -4.28 -5.06 -22.22
N THR A 3 -4.02 -3.76 -22.22
CA THR A 3 -3.39 -3.05 -23.35
C THR A 3 -2.49 -1.92 -22.87
N SER A 4 -1.23 -2.25 -22.58
CA SER A 4 -0.12 -1.32 -22.88
C SER A 4 0.23 -1.50 -24.36
N GLN A 5 0.20 -0.45 -25.17
CA GLN A 5 0.63 -0.51 -26.57
C GLN A 5 1.98 0.19 -26.75
N THR A 6 3.01 -0.61 -27.02
CA THR A 6 4.23 -0.15 -27.70
C THR A 6 4.00 -0.16 -29.21
N LEU A 7 4.48 0.88 -29.88
CA LEU A 7 4.38 1.05 -31.32
C LEU A 7 5.34 0.09 -32.05
N ASN A 8 4.88 -0.50 -33.15
CA ASN A 8 5.78 -0.96 -34.20
C ASN A 8 5.16 -0.73 -35.58
N ILE A 9 5.94 -0.14 -36.48
CA ILE A 9 5.50 0.28 -37.82
C ILE A 9 5.86 -0.82 -38.82
N SER A 10 4.89 -1.32 -39.57
CA SER A 10 5.18 -1.91 -40.89
C SER A 10 4.03 -1.66 -41.86
N SER A 11 4.37 -1.12 -43.02
CA SER A 11 3.48 -0.94 -44.17
C SER A 11 3.81 -2.01 -45.20
N GLY A 12 2.85 -2.88 -45.52
CA GLY A 12 3.01 -3.85 -46.60
C GLY A 12 2.75 -3.24 -47.97
N ARG A 13 3.38 -3.79 -49.02
CA ARG A 13 2.77 -4.03 -50.34
C ARG A 13 3.58 -4.99 -51.23
N ASP A 14 2.84 -5.94 -51.78
CA ASP A 14 2.88 -6.52 -53.13
C ASP A 14 4.13 -7.26 -53.66
N ASP A 15 3.91 -8.54 -53.98
CA ASP A 15 4.76 -9.36 -54.86
C ASP A 15 4.73 -8.88 -56.32
N LYS A 16 5.90 -8.89 -57.00
CA LYS A 16 6.14 -9.71 -58.22
C LYS A 16 7.49 -9.47 -58.93
N SER A 17 8.21 -10.57 -59.12
CA SER A 17 9.01 -10.98 -60.30
C SER A 17 10.16 -10.14 -60.89
N SER A 18 11.20 -10.90 -61.29
CA SER A 18 12.11 -10.77 -62.45
C SER A 18 13.47 -10.05 -62.34
N SER A 19 14.51 -10.90 -62.44
CA SER A 19 15.70 -10.82 -63.33
C SER A 19 16.87 -9.86 -63.09
N HIS A 20 18.04 -10.51 -63.00
CA HIS A 20 19.33 -10.24 -63.68
C HIS A 20 20.44 -9.40 -63.02
N ASN A 21 21.66 -9.78 -63.43
CA ASN A 21 23.02 -9.31 -63.13
C ASN A 21 23.48 -9.55 -61.68
N SER A 22 24.48 -10.39 -61.34
CA SER A 22 25.77 -10.79 -61.94
C SER A 22 26.97 -9.89 -61.59
N ASP A 23 28.14 -10.53 -61.59
CA ASP A 23 29.51 -9.99 -61.50
C ASP A 23 30.04 -9.88 -60.04
N LEU A 24 31.00 -10.72 -59.59
CA LEU A 24 32.48 -10.74 -59.81
C LEU A 24 33.17 -9.61 -58.99
N GLU A 25 34.31 -9.72 -58.30
CA GLU A 25 35.43 -10.69 -58.11
C GLU A 25 36.13 -10.32 -56.75
N SER A 26 37.09 -11.03 -56.10
CA SER A 26 37.78 -12.34 -56.20
C SER A 26 38.63 -12.60 -54.92
N SER A 27 39.37 -13.73 -54.84
CA SER A 27 40.78 -13.93 -54.33
C SER A 27 41.31 -13.19 -53.07
N ASP A 28 42.15 -13.75 -52.18
CA ASP A 28 42.86 -15.04 -52.00
C ASP A 28 43.26 -15.15 -50.49
N GLY A 29 43.51 -16.33 -49.88
CA GLY A 29 44.76 -17.11 -49.92
C GLY A 29 45.74 -16.72 -48.79
N ILE A 30 45.72 -17.38 -47.62
CA ILE A 30 46.62 -18.51 -47.24
C ILE A 30 48.09 -18.06 -46.97
N ASP A 31 48.59 -18.11 -45.72
CA ASP A 31 49.54 -19.15 -45.20
C ASP A 31 50.32 -18.80 -43.89
N ASN A 32 50.59 -19.85 -43.10
CA ASN A 32 51.73 -20.15 -42.19
C ASN A 32 52.26 -19.24 -41.04
N ASP A 33 52.17 -19.82 -39.84
CA ASP A 33 53.03 -19.80 -38.63
C ASP A 33 54.57 -20.03 -38.88
N PRO A 34 55.50 -20.03 -37.88
CA PRO A 34 55.59 -19.30 -36.58
C PRO A 34 57.06 -18.88 -36.16
N LYS A 35 57.24 -18.33 -34.92
CA LYS A 35 58.50 -18.24 -34.09
C LYS A 35 59.66 -17.33 -34.62
N GLN A 36 60.60 -16.77 -33.84
CA GLN A 36 60.92 -16.70 -32.39
C GLN A 36 61.94 -15.54 -32.11
N ALA A 37 62.05 -15.06 -30.84
CA ALA A 37 63.24 -14.39 -30.24
C ALA A 37 63.68 -12.99 -30.78
N THR A 38 64.32 -12.04 -30.05
CA THR A 38 64.79 -11.95 -28.64
C THR A 38 65.02 -10.48 -28.17
N SER A 39 64.46 -10.14 -27.00
CA SER A 39 65.05 -9.41 -25.85
C SER A 39 65.97 -8.16 -25.96
N SER A 40 65.51 -7.04 -25.36
CA SER A 40 66.21 -6.10 -24.41
C SER A 40 65.50 -4.72 -24.43
N GLY A 41 65.34 -3.93 -23.36
CA GLY A 41 65.56 -4.10 -21.91
C GLY A 41 65.32 -2.76 -21.17
N VAL A 42 65.22 -2.78 -19.82
CA VAL A 42 65.19 -1.62 -18.87
C VAL A 42 63.82 -0.95 -18.56
N GLU A 43 63.15 -1.46 -17.50
CA GLU A 43 62.78 -0.80 -16.20
C GLU A 43 62.29 0.67 -16.16
N GLN A 44 61.33 1.08 -15.31
CA GLN A 44 61.15 0.80 -13.86
C GLN A 44 59.67 0.64 -13.39
N GLN A 45 59.49 0.11 -12.16
CA GLN A 45 58.20 -0.28 -11.52
C GLN A 45 57.52 0.85 -10.70
N PRO A 46 56.33 0.62 -10.07
CA PRO A 46 56.34 0.07 -8.70
C PRO A 46 55.22 -0.93 -8.30
N MET A 47 55.65 -1.94 -7.53
CA MET A 47 55.01 -2.62 -6.37
C MET A 47 53.69 -3.43 -6.45
N SER A 48 53.69 -4.51 -5.67
CA SER A 48 52.70 -5.58 -5.49
C SER A 48 51.85 -5.41 -4.23
N ASP A 49 50.82 -6.25 -4.07
CA ASP A 49 50.91 -7.35 -3.08
C ASP A 49 49.91 -8.48 -3.35
N ASP A 50 50.35 -9.70 -3.04
CA ASP A 50 49.66 -10.97 -3.29
C ASP A 50 49.58 -11.75 -1.96
N ALA A 51 48.40 -12.29 -1.64
CA ALA A 51 48.13 -12.89 -0.32
C ALA A 51 47.38 -14.23 -0.45
N SER A 52 48.18 -15.27 -0.70
CA SER A 52 47.80 -16.68 -0.83
C SER A 52 46.83 -17.22 0.24
N LEU A 53 45.81 -17.96 -0.19
CA LEU A 53 45.15 -19.00 0.61
C LEU A 53 46.17 -20.11 0.97
N LYS A 54 46.54 -20.24 2.24
CA LYS A 54 47.37 -21.35 2.73
C LYS A 54 46.51 -22.47 3.30
N HIS A 55 46.38 -23.56 2.54
CA HIS A 55 46.13 -24.87 3.13
C HIS A 55 47.43 -25.40 3.75
N ILE A 56 47.35 -25.90 4.98
CA ILE A 56 48.43 -26.63 5.65
C ILE A 56 47.86 -27.99 6.05
N GLU A 57 48.32 -29.04 5.37
CA GLU A 57 48.14 -30.43 5.80
C GLU A 57 49.32 -30.86 6.69
N PRO A 58 49.09 -31.67 7.73
CA PRO A 58 50.16 -32.38 8.41
C PRO A 58 50.44 -33.74 7.75
N GLU A 59 51.63 -33.93 7.18
CA GLU A 59 52.08 -35.24 6.71
C GLU A 59 52.41 -36.19 7.88
N GLY A 60 52.11 -37.48 7.68
CA GLY A 60 52.88 -38.57 8.32
C GLY A 60 52.12 -39.55 9.22
N THR A 61 51.49 -40.59 8.64
CA THR A 61 51.74 -42.01 9.02
C THR A 61 50.99 -43.02 8.12
N THR A 62 51.75 -43.64 7.20
CA THR A 62 51.66 -45.04 6.73
C THR A 62 50.30 -45.78 6.60
N SER A 63 49.88 -45.95 5.34
CA SER A 63 49.36 -47.20 4.71
C SER A 63 48.14 -47.96 5.26
N CYS A 64 47.03 -47.95 4.50
CA CYS A 64 46.35 -49.14 3.94
C CYS A 64 45.20 -48.72 2.97
N PRO A 65 44.92 -49.45 1.88
CA PRO A 65 43.82 -49.14 0.96
C PRO A 65 42.50 -49.79 1.41
N GLY A 66 41.47 -48.99 1.65
CA GLY A 66 40.16 -49.47 2.12
C GLY A 66 39.12 -48.37 2.25
N ALA A 67 38.93 -47.58 1.19
CA ALA A 67 38.01 -46.44 1.21
C ALA A 67 36.53 -46.90 1.20
N PHE A 68 35.94 -47.04 2.38
CA PHE A 68 34.49 -46.94 2.55
C PHE A 68 34.01 -45.57 2.07
N SER A 69 33.01 -45.52 1.20
CA SER A 69 32.30 -44.29 0.86
C SER A 69 31.42 -43.87 2.05
N VAL A 70 31.98 -43.12 2.99
CA VAL A 70 31.19 -42.45 4.04
C VAL A 70 30.48 -41.26 3.41
N ALA A 71 29.23 -41.45 3.01
CA ALA A 71 28.35 -40.33 2.68
C ALA A 71 28.21 -39.45 3.95
N GLN A 72 28.61 -38.18 3.88
CA GLN A 72 28.40 -37.24 4.97
C GLN A 72 26.95 -36.76 4.96
N GLU A 73 26.05 -37.56 5.53
CA GLU A 73 24.60 -37.35 5.46
C GLU A 73 24.10 -36.15 6.29
N SER A 74 23.01 -35.54 5.81
CA SER A 74 22.59 -34.18 6.11
C SER A 74 21.92 -33.95 7.47
N ILE A 75 22.03 -32.72 7.98
CA ILE A 75 21.17 -32.18 9.05
C ILE A 75 19.73 -32.02 8.51
N PHE A 76 18.76 -32.62 9.21
CA PHE A 76 17.40 -32.83 8.70
C PHE A 76 16.36 -31.81 9.20
N HIS A 77 16.59 -31.17 10.34
CA HIS A 77 15.68 -30.17 10.90
C HIS A 77 16.43 -29.08 11.67
N ILE A 78 16.02 -27.82 11.48
CA ILE A 78 16.50 -26.65 12.22
C ILE A 78 15.35 -26.12 13.07
N SER A 79 15.61 -25.91 14.36
CA SER A 79 14.72 -25.25 15.31
C SER A 79 15.44 -24.07 15.94
N VAL A 80 15.06 -22.86 15.55
CA VAL A 80 15.58 -21.61 16.13
C VAL A 80 14.80 -21.27 17.39
N ASP A 81 15.50 -20.81 18.41
CA ASP A 81 14.91 -20.36 19.67
C ASP A 81 14.17 -19.03 19.44
N PRO A 82 12.84 -18.95 19.63
CA PRO A 82 12.10 -17.70 19.46
C PRO A 82 12.36 -16.70 20.60
N TYR A 83 13.06 -17.11 21.67
CA TYR A 83 13.38 -16.27 22.84
C TYR A 83 14.87 -15.95 22.96
N GLY A 84 15.75 -16.49 22.10
CA GLY A 84 17.20 -16.34 22.23
C GLY A 84 17.99 -16.57 20.93
N GLN A 85 19.26 -16.16 20.92
CA GLN A 85 20.16 -16.32 19.77
C GLN A 85 20.76 -17.75 19.71
N ARG A 86 19.89 -18.76 19.70
CA ARG A 86 20.25 -20.18 19.75
C ARG A 86 19.53 -20.98 18.66
N VAL A 87 20.21 -22.02 18.19
CA VAL A 87 19.69 -22.92 17.16
C VAL A 87 19.97 -24.36 17.58
N ALA A 88 18.95 -25.21 17.51
CA ALA A 88 19.07 -26.64 17.71
C ALA A 88 18.84 -27.33 16.36
N THR A 89 19.75 -28.23 16.01
CA THR A 89 19.66 -29.03 14.79
C THR A 89 19.78 -30.50 15.12
N HIS A 90 19.16 -31.38 14.33
CA HIS A 90 19.38 -32.82 14.45
C HIS A 90 19.72 -33.49 13.12
N SER A 91 20.51 -34.56 13.20
CA SER A 91 20.86 -35.41 12.07
C SER A 91 19.80 -36.50 11.81
N VAL A 92 19.94 -37.20 10.68
CA VAL A 92 19.16 -38.41 10.36
C VAL A 92 19.47 -39.56 11.32
N GLU A 93 20.67 -39.59 11.91
CA GLU A 93 21.13 -40.61 12.88
C GLU A 93 20.64 -40.34 14.32
N GLY A 94 19.78 -39.32 14.53
CA GLY A 94 19.25 -38.96 15.85
C GLY A 94 20.24 -38.18 16.73
N GLU A 95 21.32 -37.65 16.15
CA GLU A 95 22.28 -36.81 16.85
C GLU A 95 21.73 -35.38 16.98
N LEU A 96 21.71 -34.86 18.19
CA LEU A 96 21.32 -33.49 18.49
C LEU A 96 22.55 -32.59 18.65
N LEU A 97 22.52 -31.44 17.98
CA LEU A 97 23.56 -30.42 17.99
C LEU A 97 22.93 -29.06 18.35
N VAL A 98 23.37 -28.46 19.46
CA VAL A 98 22.97 -27.11 19.87
C VAL A 98 24.08 -26.12 19.59
N TRP A 99 23.72 -25.04 18.91
CA TRP A 99 24.54 -23.90 18.54
C TRP A 99 24.03 -22.70 19.35
N ALA A 100 24.89 -22.02 20.12
CA ALA A 100 24.56 -20.74 20.74
C ALA A 100 25.65 -19.73 20.40
N GLN A 101 25.28 -18.44 20.40
CA GLN A 101 26.11 -17.37 19.84
C GLN A 101 26.52 -17.69 18.40
N ILE A 102 25.52 -17.62 17.50
CA ILE A 102 25.79 -17.48 16.07
C ILE A 102 26.40 -16.10 15.87
N ASP A 103 27.72 -16.05 15.94
CA ASP A 103 28.49 -14.82 15.76
C ASP A 103 28.56 -14.47 14.26
N LEU A 104 28.23 -13.23 13.92
CA LEU A 104 27.88 -12.83 12.54
C LEU A 104 29.10 -12.65 11.63
N GLY A 105 30.32 -12.68 12.20
CA GLY A 105 31.57 -12.42 11.48
C GLY A 105 32.52 -13.61 11.44
N ASN A 106 32.61 -14.28 10.28
CA ASN A 106 33.74 -15.09 9.77
C ASN A 106 34.44 -16.14 10.68
N GLY A 107 33.98 -16.37 11.90
CA GLY A 107 34.52 -17.36 12.84
C GLY A 107 34.04 -18.78 12.53
N ARG A 108 34.88 -19.78 12.82
CA ARG A 108 34.48 -21.20 12.75
C ARG A 108 33.39 -21.49 13.78
N GLN A 109 32.14 -21.59 13.32
CA GLN A 109 31.01 -22.01 14.15
C GLN A 109 31.29 -23.41 14.75
N GLN A 110 31.39 -23.50 16.07
CA GLN A 110 31.45 -24.77 16.80
C GLN A 110 30.14 -24.97 17.56
N ALA A 111 29.50 -26.13 17.37
CA ALA A 111 28.37 -26.53 18.19
C ALA A 111 28.82 -26.72 19.65
N ILE A 112 28.07 -26.19 20.60
CA ILE A 112 28.41 -26.22 22.03
C ILE A 112 28.22 -27.62 22.60
N SER A 113 27.13 -28.30 22.23
CA SER A 113 26.91 -29.70 22.61
C SER A 113 27.60 -30.65 21.63
N ARG A 114 28.68 -31.33 22.05
CA ARG A 114 29.27 -32.44 21.28
C ARG A 114 28.36 -33.66 21.29
N LYS A 115 27.47 -33.74 20.29
CA LYS A 115 26.81 -34.98 19.82
C LYS A 115 26.02 -35.73 20.91
N MET A 116 24.80 -35.28 21.19
CA MET A 116 23.90 -36.00 22.09
C MET A 116 23.06 -37.02 21.31
N ALA A 117 23.20 -38.31 21.62
CA ALA A 117 22.32 -39.37 21.12
C ALA A 117 21.34 -39.77 22.23
N LEU A 118 20.05 -39.44 22.07
CA LEU A 118 19.04 -39.58 23.15
C LEU A 118 18.67 -41.04 23.45
N ASP A 119 18.48 -41.84 22.40
CA ASP A 119 18.13 -43.27 22.46
C ASP A 119 18.40 -44.02 21.15
N GLY A 120 19.17 -43.42 20.23
CA GLY A 120 19.38 -43.95 18.87
C GLY A 120 18.13 -43.97 18.00
N SER A 121 17.03 -43.33 18.43
CA SER A 121 15.82 -43.17 17.63
C SER A 121 15.76 -41.78 17.00
N ASN A 122 15.19 -41.70 15.79
CA ASN A 122 15.11 -40.43 15.07
C ASN A 122 14.23 -39.44 15.84
N ILE A 123 14.85 -38.33 16.26
CA ILE A 123 14.16 -37.11 16.68
C ILE A 123 13.25 -36.69 15.52
N ARG A 124 11.97 -36.44 15.81
CA ARG A 124 10.96 -36.01 14.82
C ARG A 124 10.77 -34.50 14.82
N THR A 125 10.91 -33.87 15.98
CA THR A 125 10.57 -32.48 16.20
C THR A 125 11.29 -31.97 17.43
N ILE A 126 11.68 -30.70 17.39
CA ILE A 126 12.27 -29.95 18.50
C ILE A 126 11.33 -28.78 18.77
N ALA A 127 11.10 -28.48 20.05
CA ALA A 127 10.30 -27.34 20.46
C ALA A 127 10.97 -26.65 21.66
N TRP A 128 11.38 -25.40 21.48
CA TRP A 128 11.96 -24.58 22.55
C TRP A 128 10.94 -24.37 23.67
N ALA A 129 11.38 -24.48 24.93
CA ALA A 129 10.53 -24.11 26.05
C ALA A 129 10.55 -22.57 26.20
N PRO A 130 9.54 -21.96 26.83
CA PRO A 130 9.56 -20.52 27.13
C PRO A 130 10.60 -20.08 28.17
N VAL A 131 11.45 -21.00 28.65
CA VAL A 131 12.47 -20.77 29.67
C VAL A 131 13.83 -20.87 29.00
N GLU A 132 14.67 -19.84 29.10
CA GLU A 132 15.93 -19.69 28.34
C GLU A 132 16.94 -20.83 28.51
N SER A 133 16.77 -21.73 29.46
CA SER A 133 17.67 -22.87 29.70
C SER A 133 17.07 -24.22 29.30
N GLU A 134 15.93 -24.26 28.60
CA GLU A 134 15.23 -25.52 28.30
C GLU A 134 14.69 -25.64 26.86
N PHE A 135 14.74 -26.86 26.33
CA PHE A 135 13.91 -27.24 25.18
C PHE A 135 13.53 -28.71 25.19
N ILE A 136 12.61 -29.07 24.30
CA ILE A 136 12.06 -30.40 24.20
C ILE A 136 12.45 -31.04 22.87
N ALA A 137 13.00 -32.24 22.93
CA ALA A 137 13.25 -33.10 21.77
C ALA A 137 12.30 -34.32 21.84
N ALA A 138 11.57 -34.57 20.76
CA ALA A 138 10.52 -35.58 20.75
C ALA A 138 10.82 -36.70 19.73
N THR A 139 10.78 -37.95 20.20
CA THR A 139 10.93 -39.17 19.39
C THR A 139 9.60 -39.92 19.33
N ARG A 140 9.44 -40.87 18.40
CA ARG A 140 8.17 -41.63 18.22
C ARG A 140 7.61 -42.29 19.49
N LYS A 141 8.41 -42.47 20.55
CA LYS A 141 8.02 -43.17 21.78
C LYS A 141 8.26 -42.37 23.06
N ARG A 142 9.03 -41.28 23.03
CA ARG A 142 9.49 -40.54 24.22
C ARG A 142 9.62 -39.05 23.96
N VAL A 143 9.54 -38.28 25.03
CA VAL A 143 9.77 -36.83 25.01
C VAL A 143 10.87 -36.52 26.02
N TYR A 144 11.90 -35.80 25.57
CA TYR A 144 13.08 -35.47 26.35
C TYR A 144 13.06 -33.98 26.68
N ARG A 145 13.20 -33.65 27.97
CA ARG A 145 13.46 -32.28 28.44
C ARG A 145 14.96 -32.10 28.50
N LEU A 146 15.50 -31.23 27.66
CA LEU A 146 16.91 -30.89 27.64
C LEU A 146 17.11 -29.60 28.42
N VAL A 147 17.97 -29.65 29.42
CA VAL A 147 18.26 -28.53 30.32
C VAL A 147 19.72 -28.13 30.16
N TYR A 148 19.97 -26.85 29.94
CA TYR A 148 21.30 -26.26 29.88
C TYR A 148 21.84 -26.06 31.30
N ASN A 149 22.95 -26.72 31.62
CA ASN A 149 23.62 -26.52 32.89
C ASN A 149 24.64 -25.38 32.75
N GLN A 150 24.40 -24.29 33.49
CA GLN A 150 25.27 -23.10 33.46
C GLN A 150 26.68 -23.39 34.01
N ASP A 151 26.81 -24.31 34.97
CA ASP A 151 28.10 -24.64 35.62
C ASP A 151 29.01 -25.46 34.71
N THR A 152 28.43 -26.34 33.87
CA THR A 152 29.20 -27.21 32.95
C THR A 152 29.21 -26.71 31.51
N ALA A 153 28.44 -25.67 31.20
CA ALA A 153 28.18 -25.16 29.84
C ALA A 153 27.70 -26.24 28.84
N GLU A 154 27.06 -27.31 29.35
CA GLU A 154 26.61 -28.46 28.58
C GLU A 154 25.10 -28.67 28.71
N TRP A 155 24.50 -29.23 27.66
CA TRP A 155 23.10 -29.67 27.67
C TRP A 155 23.00 -31.08 28.23
N SER A 156 22.07 -31.29 29.15
CA SER A 156 21.79 -32.61 29.76
C SER A 156 20.37 -33.07 29.43
N PRO A 157 20.14 -34.35 29.08
CA PRO A 157 18.82 -34.87 28.77
C PRO A 157 18.16 -35.45 30.03
N CYS A 158 17.10 -34.83 30.51
CA CYS A 158 16.17 -35.45 31.45
C CYS A 158 15.04 -36.15 30.67
N ALA A 159 14.86 -37.45 30.89
CA ALA A 159 13.79 -38.21 30.26
C ALA A 159 12.45 -37.88 30.93
N MET A 160 11.63 -37.07 30.27
CA MET A 160 10.32 -36.68 30.79
C MET A 160 9.31 -37.80 30.52
N THR A 161 8.61 -38.23 31.58
CA THR A 161 7.52 -39.20 31.42
C THR A 161 6.20 -38.46 31.22
N LEU A 162 5.72 -38.42 29.98
CA LEU A 162 4.34 -38.02 29.68
C LEU A 162 3.40 -39.19 29.92
N SER A 163 2.51 -39.07 30.90
CA SER A 163 1.46 -40.05 31.15
C SER A 163 0.49 -40.13 29.96
N GLU A 164 0.08 -41.33 29.57
CA GLU A 164 -0.95 -41.57 28.53
C GLU A 164 -0.60 -41.06 27.12
N LEU A 165 0.68 -40.89 26.80
CA LEU A 165 1.16 -40.48 25.48
C LEU A 165 0.71 -41.44 24.37
N LYS A 166 -0.17 -40.94 23.49
CA LYS A 166 -0.59 -41.62 22.25
C LYS A 166 0.46 -41.39 21.13
N PRO A 167 0.39 -42.13 20.01
CA PRO A 167 1.14 -41.79 18.80
C PRO A 167 0.86 -40.33 18.38
N TYR A 168 1.87 -39.65 17.84
CA TYR A 168 1.74 -38.25 17.42
C TYR A 168 2.67 -37.90 16.24
N ASP A 169 2.30 -36.84 15.52
CA ASP A 169 3.05 -36.30 14.38
C ASP A 169 3.83 -35.02 14.75
N ARG A 170 3.23 -34.17 15.59
CA ARG A 170 3.78 -32.85 15.97
C ARG A 170 3.74 -32.61 17.47
N ILE A 171 4.66 -31.79 17.97
CA ILE A 171 4.67 -31.28 19.35
C ILE A 171 4.76 -29.76 19.35
N PHE A 172 4.05 -29.12 20.29
CA PHE A 172 4.01 -27.68 20.50
C PHE A 172 4.27 -27.35 21.97
N THR A 173 4.87 -26.19 22.21
CA THR A 173 5.23 -25.65 23.54
C THR A 173 4.68 -24.24 23.67
N PHE A 174 4.03 -23.91 24.79
CA PHE A 174 3.47 -22.57 25.03
C PHE A 174 3.40 -22.25 26.52
N LEU A 175 3.37 -20.96 26.89
CA LEU A 175 3.34 -20.51 28.28
C LEU A 175 2.05 -20.94 29.00
N ALA A 176 2.14 -21.17 30.32
CA ALA A 176 0.96 -21.48 31.12
C ALA A 176 0.22 -20.23 31.62
N ASP A 177 0.97 -19.15 31.89
CA ASP A 177 0.45 -17.87 32.38
C ASP A 177 -0.08 -17.02 31.21
N SER A 178 -1.30 -17.32 30.78
CA SER A 178 -2.18 -16.34 30.13
C SER A 178 -2.89 -15.50 31.21
N ILE A 179 -3.02 -14.18 31.00
CA ILE A 179 -3.71 -13.15 31.81
C ILE A 179 -2.77 -12.17 32.56
N ASP A 180 -2.82 -10.90 32.14
CA ASP A 180 -2.59 -9.64 32.87
C ASP A 180 -1.32 -9.41 33.70
N GLY A 181 -0.18 -9.94 33.27
CA GLY A 181 1.12 -9.48 33.77
C GLY A 181 2.27 -9.81 32.84
N THR A 182 3.26 -8.91 32.76
CA THR A 182 4.61 -9.27 32.30
C THR A 182 5.27 -10.12 33.40
N PRO A 183 5.50 -11.43 33.20
CA PRO A 183 6.37 -12.16 34.09
C PRO A 183 7.78 -11.61 33.89
N ALA A 184 8.52 -11.37 34.98
CA ALA A 184 9.97 -11.28 34.85
C ALA A 184 10.49 -12.61 34.28
N PRO A 185 11.54 -12.63 33.43
CA PRO A 185 12.06 -13.87 32.85
C PRO A 185 12.40 -14.93 33.93
N ASP A 186 12.85 -14.48 35.11
CA ASP A 186 13.16 -15.32 36.27
C ASP A 186 11.93 -15.95 36.99
N LYS A 187 10.69 -15.73 36.49
CA LYS A 187 9.44 -16.13 37.16
C LYS A 187 8.51 -17.03 36.36
N ILE A 188 8.94 -17.60 35.23
CA ILE A 188 8.10 -18.56 34.47
C ILE A 188 8.05 -19.89 35.24
N THR A 189 6.95 -20.12 35.97
CA THR A 189 6.80 -21.28 36.87
C THR A 189 6.29 -22.54 36.17
N SER A 190 5.52 -22.40 35.08
CA SER A 190 5.09 -23.54 34.27
C SER A 190 4.83 -23.20 32.80
N TYR A 191 4.86 -24.22 31.96
CA TYR A 191 4.51 -24.17 30.54
C TYR A 191 3.72 -25.43 30.14
N TYR A 192 3.09 -25.39 28.98
CA TYR A 192 2.32 -26.51 28.43
C TYR A 192 3.05 -27.17 27.26
N ILE A 193 2.92 -28.49 27.18
CA ILE A 193 3.28 -29.30 26.01
C ILE A 193 1.98 -29.79 25.40
N SER A 194 1.80 -29.68 24.08
CA SER A 194 0.74 -30.40 23.37
C SER A 194 1.28 -31.23 22.22
N THR A 195 0.76 -32.44 22.06
CA THR A 195 1.06 -33.33 20.92
C THR A 195 -0.18 -33.49 20.06
N VAL A 196 -0.01 -33.53 18.74
CA VAL A 196 -1.09 -33.71 17.77
C VAL A 196 -0.85 -34.93 16.91
N ASP A 197 -1.88 -35.78 16.80
CA ASP A 197 -1.97 -36.85 15.81
C ASP A 197 -2.96 -36.43 14.71
N SER A 198 -2.47 -36.35 13.48
CA SER A 198 -3.30 -35.95 12.33
C SER A 198 -4.25 -37.06 11.89
N SER A 199 -3.94 -38.32 12.23
CA SER A 199 -4.68 -39.51 11.80
C SER A 199 -5.89 -39.79 12.69
N SER A 200 -5.73 -39.73 14.01
CA SER A 200 -6.83 -39.82 14.98
C SER A 200 -7.49 -38.48 15.31
N ARG A 201 -6.89 -37.36 14.87
CA ARG A 201 -7.35 -35.98 15.10
C ARG A 201 -7.42 -35.60 16.59
N THR A 202 -6.57 -36.22 17.42
CA THR A 202 -6.47 -35.94 18.85
C THR A 202 -5.34 -34.96 19.17
N VAL A 203 -5.62 -34.03 20.08
CA VAL A 203 -4.64 -33.12 20.70
C VAL A 203 -4.57 -33.42 22.18
N GLN A 204 -3.47 -33.99 22.65
CA GLN A 204 -3.22 -34.22 24.07
C GLN A 204 -2.37 -33.07 24.65
N THR A 205 -2.69 -32.60 25.86
CA THR A 205 -1.97 -31.50 26.52
C THR A 205 -1.54 -31.88 27.95
N TRP A 206 -0.29 -31.53 28.30
CA TRP A 206 0.30 -31.68 29.63
C TRP A 206 0.87 -30.34 30.14
N GLN A 207 0.85 -30.12 31.46
CA GLN A 207 1.53 -29.03 32.16
C GLN A 207 2.89 -29.50 32.69
N VAL A 208 3.92 -28.71 32.43
CA VAL A 208 5.26 -28.87 32.99
C VAL A 208 5.53 -27.73 33.94
N SER A 209 5.72 -28.04 35.22
CA SER A 209 6.23 -27.11 36.23
C SER A 209 7.75 -27.17 36.27
N SER A 210 8.42 -26.03 36.39
CA SER A 210 9.89 -25.92 36.39
C SER A 210 10.59 -26.87 37.38
N HIS A 211 9.98 -27.11 38.54
CA HIS A 211 10.56 -27.87 39.67
C HIS A 211 10.26 -29.38 39.70
N HIS A 212 9.62 -29.98 38.69
CA HIS A 212 9.29 -31.43 38.70
C HIS A 212 9.63 -32.15 37.38
N ASP A 213 10.08 -33.40 37.49
CA ASP A 213 10.42 -34.27 36.35
C ASP A 213 9.21 -34.92 35.65
N SER A 214 8.02 -34.78 36.23
CA SER A 214 6.77 -35.34 35.70
C SER A 214 5.84 -34.25 35.19
N ALA A 215 5.35 -34.41 33.96
CA ALA A 215 4.35 -33.52 33.38
C ALA A 215 2.94 -33.99 33.79
N ARG A 216 2.11 -33.07 34.27
CA ARG A 216 0.72 -33.35 34.64
C ARG A 216 -0.16 -33.35 33.39
N PHE A 217 -0.81 -34.46 33.07
CA PHE A 217 -1.83 -34.49 32.02
C PHE A 217 -3.01 -33.58 32.38
N ILE A 218 -3.50 -32.81 31.40
CA ILE A 218 -4.61 -31.86 31.58
C ILE A 218 -5.86 -32.30 30.83
N GLY A 219 -5.70 -32.76 29.58
CA GLY A 219 -6.82 -33.15 28.74
C GLY A 219 -6.44 -33.62 27.35
N ASP A 220 -7.41 -34.22 26.69
CA ASP A 220 -7.37 -34.68 25.30
C ASP A 220 -8.57 -34.08 24.56
N LEU A 221 -8.30 -33.38 23.46
CA LEU A 221 -9.28 -32.84 22.53
C LEU A 221 -9.31 -33.72 21.28
N THR A 222 -10.38 -34.48 21.10
CA THR A 222 -10.62 -35.24 19.87
C THR A 222 -11.51 -34.44 18.90
N LEU A 223 -10.94 -33.97 17.79
CA LEU A 223 -11.65 -33.19 16.78
C LEU A 223 -12.34 -34.09 15.76
N SER A 224 -13.67 -34.13 15.78
CA SER A 224 -14.49 -35.05 14.98
C SER A 224 -15.77 -34.38 14.44
N GLY A 225 -16.41 -35.01 13.45
CA GLY A 225 -17.59 -34.45 12.81
C GLY A 225 -17.27 -33.18 12.03
N PRO A 226 -18.03 -32.07 12.18
CA PRO A 226 -17.82 -30.84 11.41
C PRO A 226 -16.48 -30.16 11.72
N ASP A 227 -15.86 -30.46 12.87
CA ASP A 227 -14.61 -29.85 13.33
C ASP A 227 -13.37 -30.67 12.95
N SER A 228 -13.50 -31.61 12.00
CA SER A 228 -12.39 -32.35 11.44
C SER A 228 -11.31 -31.46 10.81
N PHE A 229 -10.12 -32.04 10.65
CA PHE A 229 -9.01 -31.47 9.89
C PHE A 229 -8.20 -32.58 9.21
N ASP A 230 -7.40 -32.22 8.21
CA ASP A 230 -6.41 -33.08 7.55
C ASP A 230 -5.02 -32.41 7.41
N ARG A 231 -4.90 -31.11 7.72
CA ARG A 231 -3.62 -30.42 7.90
C ARG A 231 -3.61 -29.66 9.23
N VAL A 232 -2.44 -29.60 9.85
CA VAL A 232 -2.20 -28.85 11.10
C VAL A 232 -0.85 -28.15 11.04
N SER A 233 -0.76 -26.95 11.63
CA SER A 233 0.49 -26.23 11.88
C SER A 233 0.44 -25.55 13.25
N ARG A 234 1.62 -25.37 13.85
CA ARG A 234 1.81 -24.38 14.91
C ARG A 234 1.50 -22.99 14.31
N VAL A 235 0.90 -22.11 15.08
CA VAL A 235 0.94 -20.67 14.81
C VAL A 235 2.38 -20.22 15.06
N MET A 236 3.04 -19.71 14.02
CA MET A 236 4.42 -19.26 14.13
C MET A 236 4.46 -17.97 14.97
N PRO A 237 5.21 -17.94 16.09
CA PRO A 237 5.45 -16.69 16.81
C PRO A 237 6.32 -15.82 15.91
N VAL A 238 5.75 -14.72 15.47
CA VAL A 238 6.39 -13.82 14.51
C VAL A 238 6.61 -12.46 15.16
N ALA A 239 5.77 -12.04 16.11
CA ALA A 239 5.98 -10.83 16.92
C ALA A 239 6.51 -11.11 18.33
N HIS A 240 7.00 -10.05 19.00
CA HIS A 240 7.27 -10.00 20.45
C HIS A 240 6.07 -10.57 21.24
N PRO A 241 6.26 -11.19 22.43
CA PRO A 241 5.21 -11.85 23.25
C PRO A 241 4.01 -11.01 23.73
N PHE A 242 3.69 -9.88 23.10
CA PHE A 242 2.46 -9.11 23.30
C PHE A 242 1.34 -9.45 22.30
N PHE A 243 1.64 -9.91 21.08
CA PHE A 243 0.60 -10.19 20.08
C PHE A 243 0.08 -11.62 20.21
N SER A 244 -1.24 -11.75 20.43
CA SER A 244 -2.00 -12.99 20.30
C SER A 244 -1.40 -14.21 21.02
N ARG A 245 -1.21 -14.12 22.35
CA ARG A 245 -0.78 -15.27 23.18
C ARG A 245 -1.72 -16.48 23.10
N ASP A 246 -2.99 -16.24 22.76
CA ASP A 246 -4.04 -17.26 22.83
C ASP A 246 -4.03 -18.21 21.64
N ASN A 247 -3.69 -17.75 20.43
CA ASN A 247 -3.73 -18.56 19.20
C ASN A 247 -2.47 -19.42 19.05
N ILE A 248 -2.63 -20.74 19.15
CA ILE A 248 -1.50 -21.71 19.23
C ILE A 248 -1.40 -22.63 18.01
N MET A 249 -2.55 -23.03 17.46
CA MET A 249 -2.62 -24.04 16.40
C MET A 249 -3.55 -23.61 15.27
N ALA A 250 -3.11 -23.75 14.03
CA ALA A 250 -3.95 -23.62 12.84
C ALA A 250 -4.24 -25.01 12.26
N THR A 251 -5.49 -25.31 11.96
CA THR A 251 -5.93 -26.55 11.29
C THR A 251 -6.68 -26.23 10.02
N PHE A 252 -6.49 -27.02 8.97
CA PHE A 252 -7.27 -26.93 7.74
C PHE A 252 -7.94 -28.27 7.44
N ASP A 253 -9.15 -28.18 6.89
CA ASP A 253 -9.93 -29.30 6.39
C ASP A 253 -10.20 -29.13 4.90
N THR A 254 -9.49 -29.90 4.08
CA THR A 254 -9.62 -29.89 2.61
C THR A 254 -11.03 -30.27 2.14
N SER A 255 -11.80 -31.04 2.91
CA SER A 255 -13.14 -31.47 2.51
C SER A 255 -14.23 -30.41 2.70
N SER A 256 -14.03 -29.51 3.69
CA SER A 256 -14.95 -28.42 4.01
C SER A 256 -14.42 -27.04 3.61
N CYS A 257 -13.15 -26.97 3.19
CA CYS A 257 -12.37 -25.77 2.86
C CYS A 257 -12.32 -24.77 4.01
N LYS A 258 -12.26 -25.27 5.25
CA LYS A 258 -12.22 -24.45 6.47
C LYS A 258 -10.82 -24.38 7.06
N LEU A 259 -10.33 -23.16 7.26
CA LEU A 259 -9.20 -22.84 8.12
C LEU A 259 -9.72 -22.46 9.51
N ARG A 260 -9.23 -23.13 10.55
CA ARG A 260 -9.58 -22.84 11.95
C ARG A 260 -8.34 -22.53 12.76
N ILE A 261 -8.43 -21.49 13.58
CA ILE A 261 -7.38 -21.05 14.50
C ILE A 261 -7.83 -21.38 15.91
N TRP A 262 -7.05 -22.20 16.60
CA TRP A 262 -7.36 -22.74 17.91
C TRP A 262 -6.49 -22.06 18.96
N GLY A 263 -7.14 -21.67 20.06
CA GLY A 263 -6.49 -21.17 21.25
C GLY A 263 -6.88 -21.92 22.51
N ILE A 264 -6.27 -21.53 23.62
CA ILE A 264 -6.54 -22.08 24.94
C ILE A 264 -7.12 -21.01 25.86
N ARG A 265 -7.99 -21.42 26.78
CA ARG A 265 -8.35 -20.64 27.95
C ARG A 265 -8.06 -21.46 29.20
N THR A 266 -7.44 -20.86 30.20
CA THR A 266 -7.00 -21.52 31.44
C THR A 266 -7.95 -21.30 32.62
N ASP A 267 -8.61 -20.15 32.69
CA ASP A 267 -9.58 -19.76 33.72
C ASP A 267 -11.04 -19.96 33.23
N PRO A 268 -11.93 -20.65 33.98
CA PRO A 268 -11.73 -21.36 35.25
C PRO A 268 -11.22 -22.80 35.10
N SER A 269 -11.02 -23.26 33.86
CA SER A 269 -10.51 -24.59 33.55
C SER A 269 -9.88 -24.59 32.16
N PHE A 270 -8.83 -25.40 31.96
CA PHE A 270 -8.18 -25.56 30.66
C PHE A 270 -9.14 -26.07 29.58
N ILE A 271 -9.38 -25.27 28.55
CA ILE A 271 -10.24 -25.58 27.42
C ILE A 271 -9.57 -25.09 26.12
N TRP A 272 -9.49 -25.98 25.13
CA TRP A 272 -9.22 -25.60 23.74
C TRP A 272 -10.49 -25.02 23.11
N PHE A 273 -10.38 -23.86 22.44
CA PHE A 273 -11.48 -23.23 21.73
C PHE A 273 -11.08 -22.80 20.31
N CYS A 274 -12.03 -22.84 19.38
CA CYS A 274 -11.85 -22.27 18.05
C CYS A 274 -12.00 -20.73 18.16
N SER A 275 -10.88 -20.03 18.04
CA SER A 275 -10.76 -18.58 18.12
C SER A 275 -11.27 -17.90 16.84
N LYS A 276 -10.94 -18.47 15.67
CA LYS A 276 -11.37 -17.98 14.36
C LYS A 276 -11.67 -19.13 13.41
N GLU A 277 -12.70 -18.99 12.57
CA GLU A 277 -12.98 -19.87 11.45
C GLU A 277 -13.09 -19.04 10.17
N HIS A 278 -12.34 -19.43 9.13
CA HIS A 278 -12.38 -18.83 7.80
C HIS A 278 -12.70 -19.90 6.76
N ARG A 279 -13.58 -19.58 5.82
CA ARG A 279 -13.95 -20.47 4.72
C ARG A 279 -13.26 -20.00 3.44
N LEU A 280 -12.34 -20.81 2.94
CA LEU A 280 -11.57 -20.52 1.73
C LEU A 280 -12.26 -21.11 0.48
N PRO A 281 -11.88 -20.67 -0.73
CA PRO A 281 -12.16 -21.38 -1.97
C PRO A 281 -11.68 -22.84 -1.92
N PHE A 282 -12.18 -23.67 -2.83
CA PHE A 282 -11.70 -25.04 -2.96
C PHE A 282 -10.24 -25.06 -3.45
N MET A 283 -9.36 -25.68 -2.66
CA MET A 283 -7.92 -25.78 -2.93
C MET A 283 -7.40 -27.13 -2.43
N ASN A 284 -6.56 -27.80 -3.21
CA ASN A 284 -5.87 -29.01 -2.78
C ASN A 284 -4.63 -28.62 -1.96
N VAL A 285 -4.78 -28.54 -0.64
CA VAL A 285 -3.76 -27.97 0.27
C VAL A 285 -2.72 -29.00 0.69
N ASP A 286 -1.46 -28.74 0.36
CA ASP A 286 -0.32 -29.55 0.77
C ASP A 286 0.18 -29.11 2.16
N MET A 287 0.32 -27.80 2.36
CA MET A 287 0.93 -27.23 3.56
C MET A 287 0.30 -25.88 3.94
N ILE A 288 0.11 -25.67 5.25
CA ILE A 288 -0.28 -24.38 5.84
C ILE A 288 0.82 -23.86 6.78
N ARG A 289 1.02 -22.54 6.79
CA ARG A 289 1.91 -21.80 7.71
C ARG A 289 1.24 -20.49 8.12
N TYR A 290 0.59 -20.50 9.29
CA TYR A 290 -0.08 -19.35 9.89
C TYR A 290 0.86 -18.63 10.87
N ASN A 291 0.78 -17.30 10.99
CA ASN A 291 1.59 -16.51 11.93
C ASN A 291 0.75 -15.78 12.99
N SER A 292 1.43 -15.23 14.01
CA SER A 292 0.79 -14.53 15.14
C SER A 292 0.14 -13.18 14.80
N ILE A 293 0.18 -12.73 13.54
CA ILE A 293 -0.45 -11.48 13.05
C ILE A 293 -1.50 -11.74 11.96
N ASP A 294 -2.10 -12.93 11.97
CA ASP A 294 -3.19 -13.33 11.09
C ASP A 294 -2.88 -13.38 9.58
N LYS A 295 -1.60 -13.49 9.18
CA LYS A 295 -1.22 -13.88 7.82
C LYS A 295 -0.99 -15.40 7.73
N ALA A 296 -1.37 -16.01 6.60
CA ALA A 296 -1.10 -17.41 6.31
C ALA A 296 -0.53 -17.61 4.91
N ALA A 297 0.49 -18.46 4.80
CA ALA A 297 0.96 -19.01 3.53
C ALA A 297 0.40 -20.42 3.37
N ILE A 298 -0.28 -20.67 2.26
CA ILE A 298 -0.94 -21.93 1.93
C ILE A 298 -0.37 -22.43 0.60
N VAL A 299 0.35 -23.56 0.67
CA VAL A 299 0.84 -24.28 -0.51
C VAL A 299 -0.26 -25.19 -1.03
N SER A 300 -0.57 -25.06 -2.30
CA SER A 300 -1.59 -25.87 -2.98
C SER A 300 -1.06 -26.49 -4.27
N SER A 301 -1.46 -27.73 -4.53
CA SER A 301 -1.16 -28.43 -5.78
C SER A 301 -2.27 -28.18 -6.81
N GLN A 302 -1.89 -27.67 -7.97
CA GLN A 302 -2.78 -27.41 -9.11
C GLN A 302 -3.08 -28.68 -9.92
N GLU A 303 -4.06 -28.64 -10.81
CA GLU A 303 -4.43 -29.77 -11.68
C GLU A 303 -3.28 -30.24 -12.59
N ASP A 304 -2.40 -29.33 -13.01
CA ASP A 304 -1.20 -29.64 -13.80
C ASP A 304 -0.04 -30.22 -12.95
N GLY A 305 -0.27 -30.42 -11.66
CA GLY A 305 0.68 -30.92 -10.69
C GLY A 305 1.69 -29.89 -10.21
N SER A 306 1.65 -28.62 -10.62
CA SER A 306 2.52 -27.58 -10.07
C SER A 306 2.10 -27.18 -8.64
N GLN A 307 3.06 -26.73 -7.82
CA GLN A 307 2.77 -26.19 -6.48
C GLN A 307 2.82 -24.66 -6.48
N VAL A 308 1.77 -24.04 -5.96
CA VAL A 308 1.61 -22.58 -5.88
C VAL A 308 1.44 -22.18 -4.42
N VAL A 309 2.11 -21.10 -4.00
CA VAL A 309 2.01 -20.55 -2.65
C VAL A 309 1.08 -19.34 -2.66
N THR A 310 -0.05 -19.46 -1.98
CA THR A 310 -1.02 -18.36 -1.81
C THR A 310 -0.86 -17.75 -0.42
N ILE A 311 -0.93 -16.43 -0.36
CA ILE A 311 -0.78 -15.64 0.86
C ILE A 311 -2.13 -15.02 1.20
N TRP A 312 -2.57 -15.19 2.43
CA TRP A 312 -3.87 -14.79 2.94
C TRP A 312 -3.69 -13.88 4.15
N VAL A 313 -4.52 -12.85 4.28
CA VAL A 313 -4.50 -11.88 5.39
C VAL A 313 -5.88 -11.87 6.03
N PHE A 314 -6.00 -12.42 7.23
CA PHE A 314 -7.27 -12.61 7.95
C PHE A 314 -7.56 -11.51 8.98
N SER A 315 -7.06 -10.29 8.74
CA SER A 315 -7.36 -9.14 9.59
C SER A 315 -8.85 -8.81 9.53
N SER A 316 -9.41 -8.35 10.66
CA SER A 316 -10.84 -8.04 10.80
C SER A 316 -11.34 -6.90 9.89
N ALA A 317 -10.45 -6.27 9.13
CA ALA A 317 -10.70 -5.08 8.30
C ALA A 317 -11.21 -5.41 6.89
N SER A 318 -10.96 -6.62 6.37
CA SER A 318 -11.27 -6.97 4.98
C SER A 318 -12.15 -8.21 4.87
N ARG A 319 -13.41 -8.00 4.46
CA ARG A 319 -14.29 -9.11 4.03
C ARG A 319 -13.87 -9.71 2.69
N ALA A 320 -13.09 -9.00 1.88
CA ALA A 320 -12.61 -9.49 0.58
C ALA A 320 -11.50 -10.55 0.73
N SER A 321 -10.60 -10.38 1.70
CA SER A 321 -9.48 -11.31 1.94
C SER A 321 -9.90 -12.67 2.54
N HIS A 322 -11.18 -12.84 2.89
CA HIS A 322 -11.75 -14.14 3.22
C HIS A 322 -12.01 -15.02 1.98
N TYR A 323 -12.10 -14.43 0.78
CA TYR A 323 -12.44 -15.15 -0.46
C TYR A 323 -11.35 -15.11 -1.52
N LEU A 324 -10.45 -14.13 -1.49
CA LEU A 324 -9.32 -13.98 -2.40
C LEU A 324 -8.00 -13.94 -1.63
N PRO A 325 -6.93 -14.57 -2.13
CA PRO A 325 -5.59 -14.41 -1.56
C PRO A 325 -5.09 -12.99 -1.79
N ALA A 326 -4.36 -12.45 -0.81
CA ALA A 326 -3.65 -11.19 -0.92
C ALA A 326 -2.50 -11.28 -1.94
N GLY A 327 -1.79 -12.41 -1.98
CA GLY A 327 -0.70 -12.64 -2.94
C GLY A 327 -0.66 -14.07 -3.44
N THR A 328 -0.12 -14.28 -4.64
CA THR A 328 0.11 -15.62 -5.21
C THR A 328 1.51 -15.70 -5.81
N ILE A 329 2.36 -16.56 -5.24
CA ILE A 329 3.72 -16.82 -5.69
C ILE A 329 3.73 -18.12 -6.50
N TYR A 330 4.15 -18.00 -7.75
CA TYR A 330 4.30 -19.10 -8.69
C TYR A 330 5.75 -19.63 -8.71
N PRO A 331 5.96 -20.93 -8.94
CA PRO A 331 7.29 -21.50 -9.08
C PRO A 331 7.94 -21.08 -10.40
N HIS A 332 9.28 -21.06 -10.45
CA HIS A 332 10.03 -20.80 -11.69
C HIS A 332 9.84 -21.93 -12.72
N SER A 333 9.74 -23.18 -12.26
CA SER A 333 9.38 -24.33 -13.08
C SER A 333 8.25 -25.14 -12.46
N LYS A 334 7.39 -25.76 -13.28
CA LYS A 334 6.32 -26.66 -12.82
C LYS A 334 6.83 -27.88 -12.02
N THR A 335 8.12 -28.18 -12.14
CA THR A 335 8.80 -29.25 -11.40
C THR A 335 9.16 -28.87 -9.96
N ASP A 336 9.23 -27.58 -9.63
CA ASP A 336 9.71 -27.11 -8.34
C ASP A 336 8.74 -27.51 -7.24
N ARG A 337 9.27 -28.10 -6.15
CA ARG A 337 8.48 -28.45 -4.97
C ARG A 337 8.85 -27.59 -3.78
N VAL A 338 7.84 -27.15 -3.05
CA VAL A 338 8.00 -26.40 -1.81
C VAL A 338 8.29 -27.41 -0.68
N ARG A 339 9.43 -27.25 -0.03
CA ARG A 339 9.89 -28.09 1.08
C ARG A 339 9.48 -27.53 2.44
N GLU A 340 9.65 -26.23 2.62
CA GLU A 340 9.38 -25.52 3.87
C GLU A 340 9.05 -24.05 3.57
N VAL A 341 8.21 -23.45 4.41
CA VAL A 341 7.84 -22.02 4.32
C VAL A 341 7.93 -21.43 5.72
N ARG A 342 8.68 -20.33 5.86
CA ARG A 342 8.93 -19.67 7.15
C ARG A 342 8.59 -18.20 7.08
N TRP A 343 7.94 -17.73 8.13
CA TRP A 343 7.67 -16.31 8.38
C TRP A 343 8.76 -15.73 9.29
N HIS A 344 9.12 -14.48 9.06
CA HIS A 344 9.90 -13.66 10.00
C HIS A 344 9.27 -12.27 10.10
N LEU A 345 9.47 -11.58 11.23
CA LEU A 345 9.07 -10.19 11.44
C LEU A 345 10.30 -9.34 11.75
N THR A 346 10.45 -8.22 11.05
CA THR A 346 11.46 -7.23 11.43
C THR A 346 11.10 -6.50 12.72
N GLU A 347 12.09 -5.83 13.30
CA GLU A 347 11.91 -4.85 14.37
C GLU A 347 10.91 -3.73 13.99
N TYR A 348 10.69 -3.48 12.70
CA TYR A 348 9.72 -2.54 12.15
C TYR A 348 8.31 -3.12 11.94
N ALA A 349 8.03 -4.31 12.49
CA ALA A 349 6.75 -5.03 12.38
C ALA A 349 6.37 -5.46 10.94
N GLN A 350 7.34 -5.63 10.04
CA GLN A 350 7.11 -6.05 8.65
C GLN A 350 7.38 -7.55 8.48
N THR A 351 6.57 -8.23 7.65
CA THR A 351 6.69 -9.68 7.44
C THR A 351 7.42 -10.04 6.16
N TYR A 352 8.44 -10.91 6.27
CA TYR A 352 9.06 -11.58 5.12
C TYR A 352 8.76 -13.08 5.14
N LEU A 353 8.70 -13.65 3.95
CA LEU A 353 8.34 -15.04 3.69
C LEU A 353 9.48 -15.73 2.96
N GLY A 354 10.18 -16.63 3.65
CA GLY A 354 11.18 -17.50 3.03
C GLY A 354 10.55 -18.80 2.54
N ILE A 355 10.74 -19.13 1.27
CA ILE A 355 10.24 -20.35 0.61
C ILE A 355 11.44 -21.21 0.24
N GLN A 356 11.56 -22.39 0.85
CA GLN A 356 12.55 -23.40 0.47
C GLN A 356 12.00 -24.25 -0.67
N TRP A 357 12.63 -24.17 -1.83
CA TRP A 357 12.41 -25.06 -2.97
C TRP A 357 13.38 -26.26 -2.93
N ASP A 358 13.37 -27.10 -3.96
CA ASP A 358 14.29 -28.23 -4.08
C ASP A 358 15.77 -27.81 -4.31
N ASP A 359 16.00 -26.64 -4.91
CA ASP A 359 17.29 -26.17 -5.42
C ASP A 359 17.74 -24.79 -4.90
N ARG A 360 16.87 -24.05 -4.21
CA ARG A 360 17.11 -22.68 -3.71
C ARG A 360 16.20 -22.32 -2.55
N VAL A 361 16.52 -21.24 -1.85
CA VAL A 361 15.60 -20.51 -0.96
C VAL A 361 15.34 -19.13 -1.55
N ASP A 362 14.08 -18.82 -1.81
CA ASP A 362 13.65 -17.49 -2.26
C ASP A 362 13.01 -16.74 -1.09
N ILE A 363 13.33 -15.47 -0.93
CA ILE A 363 12.85 -14.61 0.16
C ILE A 363 11.99 -13.51 -0.42
N TYR A 364 10.74 -13.47 0.01
CA TYR A 364 9.75 -12.51 -0.44
C TYR A 364 9.39 -11.50 0.65
N CYS A 365 9.19 -10.25 0.26
CA CYS A 365 8.50 -9.25 1.07
C CYS A 365 7.23 -8.79 0.35
N GLN A 366 6.31 -8.16 1.08
CA GLN A 366 5.18 -7.44 0.48
C GLN A 366 5.70 -6.16 -0.18
N GLU A 367 5.15 -5.73 -1.30
CA GLU A 367 5.44 -4.42 -1.90
C GLU A 367 4.61 -3.31 -1.22
N ARG A 368 5.04 -2.04 -1.34
CA ARG A 368 4.23 -0.87 -0.95
C ARG A 368 3.21 -0.54 -2.05
N ASP A 369 2.25 -1.44 -2.26
CA ASP A 369 1.21 -1.33 -3.28
C ASP A 369 -0.15 -1.87 -2.80
N LEU A 370 -1.23 -1.44 -3.46
CA LEU A 370 -2.61 -1.86 -3.20
C LEU A 370 -2.94 -3.26 -3.74
N ASN A 371 -2.13 -3.78 -4.67
CA ASN A 371 -2.34 -5.11 -5.24
C ASN A 371 -1.84 -6.24 -4.32
N ASP A 372 -1.38 -5.93 -3.10
CA ASP A 372 -0.78 -6.86 -2.13
C ASP A 372 0.31 -7.77 -2.76
N ALA A 373 1.04 -7.24 -3.74
CA ALA A 373 2.09 -7.94 -4.47
C ALA A 373 3.25 -8.36 -3.55
N TRP A 374 3.94 -9.44 -3.92
CA TRP A 374 5.10 -9.97 -3.18
C TRP A 374 6.33 -10.04 -4.07
N LEU A 375 7.34 -9.25 -3.71
CA LEU A 375 8.61 -9.16 -4.43
C LEU A 375 9.63 -10.16 -3.86
N CYS A 376 10.31 -10.89 -4.73
CA CYS A 376 11.47 -11.69 -4.35
C CYS A 376 12.69 -10.76 -4.18
N VAL A 377 13.05 -10.43 -2.94
CA VAL A 377 14.16 -9.51 -2.63
C VAL A 377 15.53 -10.19 -2.63
N TYR A 378 15.57 -11.52 -2.40
CA TYR A 378 16.82 -12.27 -2.37
C TYR A 378 16.59 -13.76 -2.65
N THR A 379 17.48 -14.36 -3.46
CA THR A 379 17.50 -15.79 -3.79
C THR A 379 18.83 -16.37 -3.36
N ILE A 380 18.80 -17.47 -2.62
CA ILE A 380 19.96 -18.24 -2.18
C ILE A 380 19.94 -19.58 -2.92
N PRO A 381 20.70 -19.74 -4.02
CA PRO A 381 20.74 -21.00 -4.75
C PRO A 381 21.64 -22.02 -4.04
N ALA A 382 21.24 -23.29 -4.04
CA ALA A 382 22.03 -24.36 -3.42
C ALA A 382 23.38 -24.60 -4.13
N TYR A 383 23.49 -24.24 -5.42
CA TYR A 383 24.70 -24.49 -6.21
C TYR A 383 25.91 -23.65 -5.76
N ASP A 384 25.70 -22.48 -5.13
CA ASP A 384 26.78 -21.62 -4.61
C ASP A 384 27.62 -22.32 -3.53
N TYR A 385 27.03 -23.33 -2.86
CA TYR A 385 27.69 -24.14 -1.83
C TYR A 385 28.28 -25.45 -2.36
N GLY A 386 28.15 -25.71 -3.66
CA GLY A 386 28.75 -26.81 -4.40
C GLY A 386 27.81 -27.49 -5.40
N ALA A 387 28.39 -28.04 -6.46
CA ALA A 387 27.64 -28.83 -7.44
C ALA A 387 26.90 -30.02 -6.78
N HIS A 388 25.64 -30.22 -7.15
CA HIS A 388 24.72 -31.26 -6.64
C HIS A 388 24.36 -31.17 -5.15
N LYS A 389 24.73 -30.11 -4.42
CA LYS A 389 24.28 -29.92 -3.05
C LYS A 389 22.80 -29.56 -2.97
N LYS A 390 22.18 -29.92 -1.85
CA LYS A 390 20.78 -29.59 -1.54
C LYS A 390 20.68 -28.95 -0.17
N ILE A 391 19.76 -28.01 -0.05
CA ILE A 391 19.39 -27.40 1.22
C ILE A 391 18.51 -28.39 1.98
N GLY A 392 18.90 -28.74 3.21
CA GLY A 392 18.19 -29.71 4.04
C GLY A 392 16.95 -29.11 4.68
N SER A 393 17.16 -28.25 5.68
CA SER A 393 16.11 -27.51 6.40
C SER A 393 16.45 -26.02 6.41
N PHE A 394 15.44 -25.18 6.43
CA PHE A 394 15.54 -23.72 6.42
C PHE A 394 14.74 -23.06 7.58
N SER A 395 15.28 -21.97 8.14
CA SER A 395 14.66 -21.08 9.12
C SER A 395 15.31 -19.69 9.05
N PHE A 396 14.74 -18.70 9.74
CA PHE A 396 15.43 -17.43 10.04
C PHE A 396 16.01 -17.46 11.46
N THR A 397 17.11 -16.73 11.71
CA THR A 397 17.56 -16.37 13.06
C THR A 397 16.56 -15.42 13.75
N ALA A 398 16.76 -15.14 15.04
CA ALA A 398 16.03 -14.07 15.72
C ALA A 398 16.37 -12.67 15.15
N SER A 399 17.55 -12.48 14.52
CA SER A 399 17.92 -11.26 13.77
C SER A 399 17.37 -11.20 12.34
N GLY A 400 16.68 -12.24 11.86
CA GLY A 400 16.08 -12.26 10.52
C GLY A 400 16.98 -12.77 9.39
N GLU A 401 18.12 -13.37 9.73
CA GLU A 401 19.08 -13.87 8.75
C GLU A 401 18.71 -15.29 8.27
N PRO A 402 18.78 -15.56 6.95
CA PRO A 402 18.51 -16.88 6.39
C PRO A 402 19.48 -17.92 6.94
N THR A 403 18.97 -18.93 7.64
CA THR A 403 19.74 -20.01 8.26
C THR A 403 19.28 -21.36 7.74
N PHE A 404 20.20 -22.13 7.18
CA PHE A 404 19.87 -23.41 6.56
C PHE A 404 20.99 -24.44 6.70
N SER A 405 20.65 -25.72 6.50
CA SER A 405 21.61 -26.80 6.52
C SER A 405 22.04 -27.20 5.12
N ILE A 406 23.35 -27.40 4.94
CA ILE A 406 23.92 -28.09 3.77
C ILE A 406 24.89 -29.13 4.30
N ASP A 407 24.67 -30.39 3.91
CA ASP A 407 25.36 -31.56 4.46
C ASP A 407 25.29 -31.53 6.01
N ARG A 408 26.45 -31.63 6.67
CA ARG A 408 26.61 -31.52 8.14
C ARG A 408 26.98 -30.11 8.64
N LYS A 409 26.80 -29.08 7.82
CA LYS A 409 27.09 -27.68 8.19
C LYS A 409 25.80 -26.89 8.35
N LEU A 410 25.75 -26.08 9.41
CA LEU A 410 24.84 -24.94 9.49
C LEU A 410 25.47 -23.80 8.69
N VAL A 411 24.65 -23.10 7.90
CA VAL A 411 25.04 -21.90 7.16
C VAL A 411 24.09 -20.79 7.58
N VAL A 412 24.64 -19.64 7.93
CA VAL A 412 23.88 -18.41 8.19
C VAL A 412 24.30 -17.40 7.14
N CYS A 413 23.34 -16.91 6.38
CA CYS A 413 23.59 -15.96 5.30
C CYS A 413 23.61 -14.54 5.88
N THR A 414 24.79 -14.10 6.30
CA THR A 414 25.08 -12.73 6.74
C THR A 414 25.55 -11.83 5.60
N GLN A 415 25.53 -12.33 4.36
CA GLN A 415 25.90 -11.54 3.19
C GLN A 415 24.85 -10.47 2.94
N ASN A 416 25.29 -9.23 2.85
CA ASN A 416 24.47 -8.15 2.33
C ASN A 416 24.04 -8.47 0.89
N ILE A 417 22.86 -8.00 0.51
CA ILE A 417 22.38 -7.99 -0.87
C ILE A 417 23.40 -7.18 -1.71
N ALA A 418 23.45 -7.40 -3.03
CA ALA A 418 24.51 -6.90 -3.93
C ALA A 418 24.84 -5.40 -3.79
N ASP A 419 23.91 -4.57 -3.31
CA ASP A 419 24.07 -3.14 -3.04
C ASP A 419 24.74 -2.80 -1.68
N GLY A 420 25.12 -3.80 -0.88
CA GLY A 420 25.67 -3.62 0.47
C GLY A 420 24.62 -3.42 1.58
N ARG A 421 23.32 -3.58 1.27
CA ARG A 421 22.20 -3.50 2.23
C ARG A 421 21.95 -4.83 2.97
N SER A 422 21.50 -4.78 4.22
CA SER A 422 20.98 -5.96 4.90
C SER A 422 19.63 -6.40 4.32
N LEU A 423 19.23 -7.66 4.55
CA LEU A 423 17.91 -8.16 4.16
C LEU A 423 16.77 -7.38 4.85
N SER A 424 16.96 -6.99 6.11
CA SER A 424 15.99 -6.19 6.87
C SER A 424 15.81 -4.79 6.28
N GLN A 425 16.90 -4.14 5.85
CA GLN A 425 16.90 -2.83 5.19
C GLN A 425 16.25 -2.90 3.81
N ALA A 426 16.68 -3.83 2.96
CA ALA A 426 16.19 -3.90 1.58
C ALA A 426 14.65 -4.05 1.52
N ALA A 427 14.06 -4.86 2.40
CA ALA A 427 12.62 -5.01 2.46
C ALA A 427 11.91 -3.98 3.38
N TYR A 428 12.65 -3.19 4.17
CA TYR A 428 12.16 -1.91 4.70
C TYR A 428 12.03 -0.87 3.58
N ASP A 429 12.94 -0.83 2.61
CA ASP A 429 12.80 0.10 1.48
C ASP A 429 11.51 -0.18 0.69
N GLU A 430 11.21 -1.48 0.46
CA GLU A 430 10.03 -1.95 -0.28
C GLU A 430 8.70 -1.79 0.46
N HIS A 431 8.61 -2.09 1.77
CA HIS A 431 7.33 -2.08 2.53
C HIS A 431 7.32 -1.13 3.75
N GLY A 432 8.40 -0.42 4.00
CA GLY A 432 8.61 0.30 5.27
C GLY A 432 7.81 1.58 5.38
N GLN A 433 7.82 2.14 6.58
CA GLN A 433 7.22 3.45 6.83
C GLN A 433 7.94 4.53 6.02
N LEU A 434 7.18 5.24 5.19
CA LEU A 434 7.62 6.43 4.51
C LEU A 434 7.97 7.52 5.54
N PRO A 435 9.06 8.28 5.32
CA PRO A 435 9.37 9.45 6.13
C PRO A 435 8.19 10.43 6.21
N LEU A 436 8.02 11.08 7.36
CA LEU A 436 6.89 12.01 7.59
C LEU A 436 6.83 13.18 6.61
N ILE A 437 7.98 13.61 6.09
CA ILE A 437 8.15 14.69 5.11
C ILE A 437 8.00 14.18 3.66
N HIS A 438 7.80 12.87 3.45
CA HIS A 438 7.62 12.30 2.12
C HIS A 438 6.36 12.91 1.44
N PRO A 439 6.41 13.27 0.14
CA PRO A 439 5.33 13.99 -0.54
C PRO A 439 3.98 13.30 -0.48
N TYR A 440 3.98 11.96 -0.51
CA TYR A 440 2.75 11.17 -0.34
C TYR A 440 2.14 11.41 1.05
N VAL A 441 2.92 11.26 2.12
CA VAL A 441 2.45 11.48 3.51
C VAL A 441 1.98 12.92 3.71
N LEU A 442 2.70 13.91 3.16
CA LEU A 442 2.26 15.32 3.21
C LEU A 442 0.97 15.56 2.40
N THR A 443 0.82 14.94 1.24
CA THR A 443 -0.41 15.03 0.41
C THR A 443 -1.60 14.44 1.16
N GLU A 444 -1.42 13.31 1.81
CA GLU A 444 -2.46 12.67 2.60
C GLU A 444 -2.75 13.46 3.88
N LEU A 445 -1.76 13.97 4.63
CA LEU A 445 -1.98 14.85 5.78
C LEU A 445 -2.80 16.09 5.40
N MET A 446 -2.47 16.76 4.29
CA MET A 446 -3.27 17.88 3.78
C MET A 446 -4.68 17.45 3.36
N SER A 447 -4.82 16.29 2.72
CA SER A 447 -6.11 15.75 2.31
C SER A 447 -6.99 15.44 3.53
N TRP A 448 -6.43 14.88 4.60
CA TRP A 448 -7.10 14.66 5.88
C TRP A 448 -7.25 15.94 6.72
N GLY A 449 -7.00 17.12 6.14
CA GLY A 449 -7.21 18.42 6.77
C GLY A 449 -6.17 18.79 7.84
N ARG A 450 -5.13 17.97 8.05
CA ARG A 450 -4.02 18.24 8.99
C ARG A 450 -2.94 19.11 8.33
N VAL A 451 -3.35 20.19 7.66
CA VAL A 451 -2.45 21.12 6.96
C VAL A 451 -1.45 21.76 7.93
N ASP A 452 -1.84 21.99 9.18
CA ASP A 452 -0.96 22.54 10.22
C ASP A 452 0.15 21.56 10.64
N ILE A 453 -0.08 20.26 10.53
CA ILE A 453 0.98 19.25 10.70
C ILE A 453 1.95 19.32 9.52
N ALA A 454 1.44 19.38 8.27
CA ALA A 454 2.28 19.54 7.09
C ALA A 454 3.13 20.82 7.16
N ARG A 455 2.56 21.94 7.63
CA ARG A 455 3.30 23.20 7.91
C ARG A 455 4.40 23.00 8.96
N ARG A 456 4.12 22.35 10.09
CA ARG A 456 5.12 22.06 11.14
C ARG A 456 6.27 21.18 10.62
N LEU A 457 5.96 20.13 9.86
CA LEU A 457 6.96 19.24 9.24
C LEU A 457 7.85 19.98 8.23
N LEU A 458 7.28 20.89 7.43
CA LEU A 458 8.06 21.72 6.51
C LEU A 458 8.89 22.81 7.24
N ALA A 459 8.41 23.33 8.37
CA ALA A 459 9.22 24.22 9.22
C ALA A 459 10.44 23.47 9.80
N GLN A 460 10.25 22.24 10.29
CA GLN A 460 11.35 21.38 10.76
C GLN A 460 12.34 21.05 9.63
N LEU A 461 11.87 20.79 8.40
CA LEU A 461 12.74 20.61 7.24
C LEU A 461 13.58 21.88 6.96
N TYR A 462 12.96 23.07 7.02
CA TYR A 462 13.65 24.34 6.86
C TYR A 462 14.74 24.54 7.92
N ASP A 463 14.42 24.34 9.19
CA ASP A 463 15.36 24.53 10.30
C ASP A 463 16.54 23.54 10.18
N TYR A 464 16.27 22.26 9.88
CA TYR A 464 17.29 21.23 9.63
C TYR A 464 18.19 21.54 8.43
N MET A 465 17.63 22.02 7.31
CA MET A 465 18.43 22.40 6.13
C MET A 465 19.29 23.64 6.38
N ARG A 466 18.83 24.56 7.22
CA ARG A 466 19.57 25.76 7.62
C ARG A 466 20.70 25.45 8.59
N GLU A 467 20.48 24.59 9.58
CA GLU A 467 21.48 24.23 10.60
C GLU A 467 22.68 23.44 10.03
N LYS A 468 22.47 22.63 8.98
CA LYS A 468 23.51 21.76 8.43
C LYS A 468 24.46 22.40 7.41
N GLU A 469 24.33 23.69 7.11
CA GLU A 469 25.11 24.43 6.08
C GLU A 469 25.42 23.56 4.85
N ILE A 470 24.35 23.08 4.19
CA ILE A 470 24.47 22.02 3.19
C ILE A 470 25.26 22.49 1.96
N ASP A 471 26.50 22.01 1.85
CA ASP A 471 27.26 22.00 0.60
C ASP A 471 26.53 21.17 -0.47
N GLY A 472 26.21 21.79 -1.62
CA GLY A 472 25.41 21.19 -2.71
C GLY A 472 26.03 19.98 -3.43
N SER A 473 27.08 19.38 -2.87
CA SER A 473 27.77 18.18 -3.39
C SER A 473 27.47 16.89 -2.61
N ARG A 474 26.75 16.97 -1.48
CA ARG A 474 26.42 15.81 -0.63
C ARG A 474 24.92 15.52 -0.64
N ASN A 475 24.56 14.23 -0.73
CA ASN A 475 23.18 13.79 -0.51
C ASN A 475 22.80 14.04 0.95
N VAL A 476 21.63 14.62 1.20
CA VAL A 476 21.17 14.96 2.55
C VAL A 476 20.03 14.04 2.97
N PRO A 477 20.17 13.26 4.06
CA PRO A 477 19.06 12.47 4.59
C PRO A 477 18.00 13.38 5.21
N LEU A 478 16.73 13.00 5.10
CA LEU A 478 15.63 13.68 5.78
C LEU A 478 15.83 13.69 7.32
N PRO A 479 15.31 14.70 8.03
CA PRO A 479 15.33 14.68 9.48
C PRO A 479 14.41 13.58 10.02
N ALA A 480 14.87 12.86 11.04
CA ALA A 480 14.04 11.94 11.80
C ALA A 480 13.09 12.75 12.70
N VAL A 481 11.77 12.63 12.47
CA VAL A 481 10.74 13.32 13.25
C VAL A 481 9.97 12.31 14.08
N SER A 482 9.75 12.60 15.37
CA SER A 482 9.03 11.71 16.28
C SER A 482 7.52 11.81 16.09
N LEU A 483 6.82 10.67 16.16
CA LEU A 483 5.35 10.63 16.11
C LEU A 483 4.70 11.32 17.32
N GLN A 484 5.41 11.44 18.44
CA GLN A 484 4.89 12.09 19.66
C GLN A 484 4.74 13.61 19.46
N ASP A 485 5.55 14.21 18.60
CA ASP A 485 5.48 15.63 18.25
C ASP A 485 4.29 15.95 17.31
N LEU A 486 3.81 14.95 16.56
CA LEU A 486 2.61 15.07 15.72
C LEU A 486 1.31 15.00 16.53
N VAL A 487 1.23 14.03 17.45
CA VAL A 487 0.00 13.68 18.20
C VAL A 487 -0.23 14.57 19.42
N SER A 488 0.81 15.28 19.88
CA SER A 488 0.62 16.37 20.84
C SER A 488 -0.32 17.42 20.25
N GLU A 489 -1.48 17.62 20.89
CA GLU A 489 -2.45 18.63 20.45
C GLU A 489 -1.78 20.02 20.40
N PRO A 490 -2.18 20.89 19.46
CA PRO A 490 -1.76 22.28 19.51
C PRO A 490 -2.17 22.86 20.87
N VAL A 491 -1.21 23.49 21.56
CA VAL A 491 -1.56 24.39 22.66
C VAL A 491 -2.44 25.47 22.03
N HIS A 492 -3.73 25.43 22.33
CA HIS A 492 -4.62 26.52 21.98
C HIS A 492 -4.16 27.76 22.76
N ASP A 493 -3.66 28.75 22.04
CA ASP A 493 -3.49 30.12 22.52
C ASP A 493 -4.89 30.76 22.69
N ASP A 494 -5.71 30.19 23.57
CA ASP A 494 -6.99 30.77 23.98
C ASP A 494 -6.71 31.91 24.98
N GLU A 495 -6.76 33.16 24.50
CA GLU A 495 -6.69 34.36 25.36
C GLU A 495 -7.85 34.45 26.38
N ASP A 496 -8.89 33.60 26.24
CA ASP A 496 -10.13 33.62 27.01
C ASP A 496 -10.35 32.38 27.91
N GLN A 497 -9.45 32.08 28.86
CA GLN A 497 -9.83 31.36 30.10
C GLN A 497 -8.86 31.42 31.30
N ILE A 498 -8.59 32.62 31.82
CA ILE A 498 -8.13 32.73 33.23
C ILE A 498 -9.31 32.43 34.17
N ARG A 499 -9.48 31.16 34.60
CA ARG A 499 -9.98 30.68 35.92
C ARG A 499 -10.53 29.23 35.91
N ALA A 500 -9.64 28.23 35.99
CA ALA A 500 -9.89 26.98 36.76
C ALA A 500 -8.60 26.15 36.91
N SER A 501 -8.32 25.67 38.13
CA SER A 501 -7.29 24.64 38.41
C SER A 501 -7.78 23.24 37.99
N GLY A 502 -6.94 22.25 37.67
CA GLY A 502 -5.47 22.21 37.64
C GLY A 502 -4.94 20.77 37.43
N SER A 503 -3.62 20.59 37.44
CA SER A 503 -2.89 19.31 37.29
C SER A 503 -2.92 18.62 35.91
N GLY A 504 -1.93 18.95 35.08
CA GLY A 504 -1.59 18.21 33.84
C GLY A 504 -0.15 18.46 33.35
N SER A 505 0.36 19.67 33.56
CA SER A 505 1.71 20.10 33.13
C SER A 505 2.87 19.56 33.99
N ARG A 506 3.08 18.23 34.02
CA ARG A 506 4.26 17.63 34.70
C ARG A 506 5.01 16.52 33.96
N TYR A 507 4.59 16.10 32.76
CA TYR A 507 5.25 15.01 32.04
C TYR A 507 6.12 15.43 30.83
N SER A 508 6.02 16.67 30.32
CA SER A 508 6.90 17.13 29.21
C SER A 508 8.32 17.51 29.66
N ALA A 509 8.50 17.91 30.92
CA ALA A 509 9.76 18.46 31.43
C ALA A 509 10.86 17.41 31.77
N LEU A 510 10.65 16.13 31.45
CA LEU A 510 11.54 15.03 31.86
C LEU A 510 12.46 14.49 30.75
N PHE A 511 12.28 14.90 29.49
CA PHE A 511 13.08 14.42 28.36
C PHE A 511 13.91 15.51 27.64
N GLY A 512 13.89 16.74 28.16
CA GLY A 512 14.80 17.82 27.74
C GLY A 512 16.16 17.75 28.42
N SER A 513 17.01 16.81 28.01
CA SER A 513 18.43 16.72 28.42
C SER A 513 19.24 16.19 27.22
N SER A 514 20.41 16.72 26.85
CA SER A 514 21.49 17.15 27.75
C SER A 514 22.40 18.25 27.16
N VAL A 515 22.52 19.36 27.90
CA VAL A 515 23.75 20.02 28.40
C VAL A 515 24.90 20.36 27.43
N LEU A 516 25.22 21.67 27.37
CA LEU A 516 26.54 22.20 27.79
C LEU A 516 26.34 23.43 28.68
N ASP A 517 27.29 23.64 29.60
CA ASP A 517 27.15 24.44 30.83
C ASP A 517 27.89 25.79 30.78
N GLY A 518 27.54 26.72 31.67
CA GLY A 518 28.20 28.03 31.81
C GLY A 518 27.40 29.06 32.63
N PRO A 519 27.74 29.29 33.91
CA PRO A 519 27.07 30.29 34.74
C PRO A 519 27.76 31.66 34.64
N ASP A 520 27.04 32.70 34.23
CA ASP A 520 26.99 34.00 34.93
C ASP A 520 26.20 35.09 34.17
N SER A 521 25.90 36.18 34.89
CA SER A 521 25.36 37.47 34.43
C SER A 521 23.87 37.52 34.08
N SER A 522 23.11 37.91 35.11
CA SER A 522 21.84 38.62 34.97
C SER A 522 21.99 39.90 34.10
N ASN A 523 21.16 40.03 33.07
CA ASN A 523 20.50 41.31 32.76
C ASN A 523 19.33 41.10 31.79
N GLY A 524 18.20 41.72 32.09
CA GLY A 524 17.00 41.60 31.27
C GLY A 524 17.07 42.45 30.01
N LEU A 525 16.89 41.80 28.85
CA LEU A 525 16.38 42.41 27.64
C LEU A 525 15.25 41.51 27.12
N GLY A 526 14.10 42.10 26.81
CA GLY A 526 12.96 41.39 26.25
C GLY A 526 13.26 40.93 24.83
N VAL A 527 13.82 39.73 24.70
CA VAL A 527 13.90 39.02 23.42
C VAL A 527 12.59 38.25 23.26
N SER A 528 11.77 38.68 22.31
CA SER A 528 10.64 37.88 21.82
C SER A 528 11.17 36.48 21.47
N SER A 529 10.62 35.44 22.10
CA SER A 529 10.95 34.05 21.71
C SER A 529 10.75 33.94 20.20
N PRO A 530 11.78 33.59 19.40
CA PRO A 530 11.62 33.63 17.96
C PRO A 530 10.58 32.59 17.54
N ASP A 531 9.71 32.96 16.59
CA ASP A 531 8.50 32.22 16.20
C ASP A 531 8.84 31.00 15.32
N PHE A 532 9.77 30.15 15.78
CA PHE A 532 10.34 29.02 15.05
C PHE A 532 9.28 28.01 14.60
N SER A 533 8.19 27.86 15.35
CA SER A 533 7.13 26.89 15.10
C SER A 533 6.25 27.18 13.87
N LYS A 534 6.23 28.42 13.37
CA LYS A 534 5.38 28.81 12.24
C LYS A 534 6.10 28.66 10.89
N PHE A 535 5.37 28.15 9.90
CA PHE A 535 5.81 28.06 8.51
C PHE A 535 5.40 29.33 7.76
N THR A 536 6.36 30.19 7.43
CA THR A 536 6.15 31.46 6.74
C THR A 536 6.44 31.34 5.24
N GLN A 537 6.02 32.34 4.46
CA GLN A 537 6.34 32.40 3.02
C GLN A 537 7.86 32.41 2.78
N ASP A 538 8.63 33.17 3.56
CA ASP A 538 10.10 33.23 3.44
C ASP A 538 10.76 31.86 3.65
N LYS A 539 10.26 31.06 4.61
CA LYS A 539 10.71 29.67 4.82
C LYS A 539 10.39 28.78 3.61
N ALA A 540 9.21 28.97 3.00
CA ALA A 540 8.80 28.21 1.83
C ALA A 540 9.65 28.56 0.60
N ASP A 541 9.91 29.84 0.35
CA ASP A 541 10.69 30.29 -0.80
C ASP A 541 12.17 29.84 -0.68
N TYR A 542 12.76 29.87 0.52
CA TYR A 542 14.09 29.28 0.79
C TYR A 542 14.12 27.76 0.56
N LEU A 543 13.09 27.03 1.02
CA LEU A 543 13.00 25.59 0.75
C LEU A 543 12.92 25.29 -0.75
N LEU A 544 12.15 26.08 -1.52
CA LEU A 544 12.04 25.88 -2.98
C LEU A 544 13.38 26.10 -3.69
N GLU A 545 14.17 27.09 -3.27
CA GLU A 545 15.52 27.32 -3.77
C GLU A 545 16.44 26.13 -3.43
N LYS A 546 16.51 25.72 -2.16
CA LYS A 546 17.42 24.64 -1.72
C LYS A 546 17.03 23.25 -2.22
N LEU A 547 15.73 22.96 -2.35
CA LEU A 547 15.22 21.73 -2.96
C LEU A 547 15.44 21.67 -4.48
N ALA A 548 15.76 22.78 -5.14
CA ALA A 548 16.18 22.79 -6.54
C ALA A 548 17.70 22.56 -6.72
N GLU A 549 18.51 22.93 -5.72
CA GLU A 549 19.97 22.79 -5.74
C GLU A 549 20.47 21.42 -5.25
N ILE A 550 19.87 20.88 -4.18
CA ILE A 550 20.37 19.72 -3.43
C ILE A 550 19.57 18.46 -3.81
N LYS A 551 20.20 17.27 -3.79
CA LYS A 551 19.48 15.99 -3.84
C LYS A 551 19.28 15.44 -2.42
N ILE A 552 18.06 15.06 -2.10
CA ILE A 552 17.73 14.40 -0.83
C ILE A 552 18.04 12.90 -0.96
N SER A 553 18.68 12.31 0.06
CA SER A 553 18.84 10.85 0.14
C SER A 553 17.46 10.18 0.27
N ASP A 554 17.30 9.00 -0.32
CA ASP A 554 16.13 8.14 -0.09
C ASP A 554 14.79 8.70 -0.61
N ILE A 555 14.82 9.78 -1.43
CA ILE A 555 13.67 10.29 -2.20
C ILE A 555 13.97 10.23 -3.70
N SER A 556 13.02 9.71 -4.49
CA SER A 556 13.08 9.74 -5.95
C SER A 556 13.07 11.19 -6.49
N PRO A 557 13.78 11.51 -7.60
CA PRO A 557 13.69 12.83 -8.24
C PRO A 557 12.26 13.26 -8.60
N ILE A 558 11.36 12.30 -8.84
CA ILE A 558 9.93 12.57 -9.08
C ILE A 558 9.26 13.06 -7.79
N ASP A 559 9.51 12.38 -6.68
CA ASP A 559 8.95 12.72 -5.38
C ASP A 559 9.55 14.01 -4.81
N GLN A 560 10.84 14.28 -5.03
CA GLN A 560 11.42 15.59 -4.71
C GLN A 560 10.74 16.73 -5.50
N ALA A 561 10.39 16.52 -6.78
CA ALA A 561 9.63 17.49 -7.55
C ALA A 561 8.19 17.66 -7.00
N ARG A 562 7.55 16.58 -6.54
CA ARG A 562 6.25 16.63 -5.84
C ARG A 562 6.35 17.39 -4.51
N LEU A 563 7.44 17.23 -3.74
CA LEU A 563 7.69 17.99 -2.50
C LEU A 563 7.72 19.50 -2.78
N MET A 564 8.49 19.92 -3.79
CA MET A 564 8.51 21.34 -4.21
C MET A 564 7.13 21.83 -4.63
N SER A 565 6.34 21.00 -5.35
CA SER A 565 4.97 21.35 -5.69
C SER A 565 4.11 21.61 -4.45
N ILE A 566 4.19 20.75 -3.43
CA ILE A 566 3.45 20.87 -2.16
C ILE A 566 3.86 22.14 -1.39
N VAL A 567 5.17 22.40 -1.28
CA VAL A 567 5.69 23.63 -0.65
C VAL A 567 5.15 24.86 -1.38
N GLY A 568 5.12 24.84 -2.71
CA GLY A 568 4.52 25.89 -3.54
C GLY A 568 3.00 26.05 -3.34
N THR A 569 2.25 24.96 -3.16
CA THR A 569 0.81 25.02 -2.84
C THR A 569 0.60 25.71 -1.49
N ILE A 570 1.34 25.30 -0.46
CA ILE A 570 1.22 25.84 0.89
C ILE A 570 1.64 27.31 0.91
N SER A 571 2.77 27.68 0.28
CA SER A 571 3.20 29.09 0.12
C SER A 571 2.09 29.94 -0.51
N THR A 572 1.50 29.47 -1.61
CA THR A 572 0.39 30.16 -2.30
C THR A 572 -0.86 30.32 -1.42
N SER A 573 -1.13 29.39 -0.49
CA SER A 573 -2.22 29.50 0.49
C SER A 573 -1.96 30.55 1.57
N LEU A 574 -0.69 30.85 1.88
CA LEU A 574 -0.28 31.81 2.91
C LEU A 574 -0.33 33.26 2.40
N THR A 575 0.02 33.52 1.14
CA THR A 575 0.21 34.88 0.57
C THR A 575 -1.02 35.80 0.64
N LYS A 576 -2.23 35.30 0.93
CA LYS A 576 -3.49 36.07 0.81
C LYS A 576 -4.22 36.37 2.13
N ASN A 577 -3.84 35.79 3.27
CA ASN A 577 -4.62 35.83 4.53
C ASN A 577 -6.11 35.43 4.37
N GLN A 578 -6.48 34.76 3.28
CA GLN A 578 -7.81 34.24 3.03
C GLN A 578 -7.76 32.71 3.24
N PRO A 579 -8.40 32.17 4.29
CA PRO A 579 -8.36 30.74 4.55
C PRO A 579 -9.06 30.00 3.42
N ILE A 580 -8.28 29.16 2.72
CA ILE A 580 -8.82 28.14 1.81
C ILE A 580 -9.27 26.98 2.68
N ASP A 581 -10.49 26.49 2.48
CA ASP A 581 -11.00 25.34 3.20
C ASP A 581 -10.30 24.02 2.80
N SER A 582 -10.49 22.98 3.62
CA SER A 582 -9.83 21.69 3.42
C SER A 582 -10.20 21.02 2.09
N MET A 583 -11.44 21.22 1.59
CA MET A 583 -11.86 20.73 0.27
C MET A 583 -11.11 21.46 -0.86
N GLY A 584 -10.98 22.78 -0.76
CA GLY A 584 -10.24 23.59 -1.73
C GLY A 584 -8.74 23.27 -1.75
N ILE A 585 -8.15 23.00 -0.59
CA ILE A 585 -6.73 22.59 -0.48
C ILE A 585 -6.50 21.25 -1.18
N ARG A 586 -7.37 20.23 -1.01
CA ARG A 586 -7.30 18.95 -1.74
C ARG A 586 -7.22 19.16 -3.24
N TYR A 587 -8.21 19.88 -3.77
CA TYR A 587 -8.30 20.18 -5.20
C TYR A 587 -7.04 20.88 -5.72
N LEU A 588 -6.51 21.88 -5.01
CA LEU A 588 -5.30 22.61 -5.42
C LEU A 588 -4.05 21.72 -5.41
N VAL A 589 -3.85 20.91 -4.38
CA VAL A 589 -2.69 20.00 -4.30
C VAL A 589 -2.73 19.00 -5.45
N LYS A 590 -3.88 18.33 -5.66
CA LYS A 590 -4.02 17.34 -6.73
C LYS A 590 -3.92 17.98 -8.13
N LEU A 591 -4.42 19.21 -8.32
CA LEU A 591 -4.22 20.00 -9.56
C LEU A 591 -2.74 20.28 -9.83
N GLN A 592 -1.97 20.71 -8.82
CA GLN A 592 -0.55 21.00 -9.00
C GLN A 592 0.28 19.75 -9.28
N LEU A 593 -0.03 18.63 -8.60
CA LEU A 593 0.59 17.33 -8.88
C LEU A 593 0.27 16.83 -10.30
N LEU A 594 -0.97 16.92 -10.75
CA LEU A 594 -1.38 16.58 -12.12
C LEU A 594 -0.64 17.43 -13.17
N GLU A 595 -0.52 18.75 -12.94
CA GLU A 595 0.20 19.63 -13.87
C GLU A 595 1.71 19.33 -13.94
N LEU A 596 2.32 18.94 -12.82
CA LEU A 596 3.70 18.46 -12.76
C LEU A 596 3.86 17.16 -13.58
N GLU A 597 2.93 16.23 -13.43
CA GLU A 597 2.93 14.97 -14.18
C GLU A 597 2.65 15.16 -15.67
N ASN A 598 1.73 16.06 -16.04
CA ASN A 598 1.47 16.45 -17.43
C ASN A 598 2.71 17.09 -18.07
N LYS A 599 3.43 17.98 -17.38
CA LYS A 599 4.71 18.55 -17.87
C LYS A 599 5.78 17.47 -18.07
N ARG A 600 5.90 16.53 -17.12
CA ARG A 600 6.86 15.41 -17.17
C ARG A 600 6.57 14.45 -18.32
N THR A 601 5.31 14.08 -18.51
CA THR A 601 4.86 13.09 -19.51
C THR A 601 4.55 13.70 -20.88
N ARG A 602 4.53 15.04 -20.99
CA ARG A 602 3.99 15.80 -22.13
C ARG A 602 2.54 15.41 -22.47
N SER A 603 1.79 15.00 -21.44
CA SER A 603 0.37 14.68 -21.53
C SER A 603 -0.49 15.92 -21.25
N ALA A 604 -1.76 15.82 -21.60
CA ALA A 604 -2.80 16.81 -21.31
C ALA A 604 -3.95 16.19 -20.51
N ALA A 605 -3.62 15.28 -19.58
CA ALA A 605 -4.60 14.57 -18.76
C ALA A 605 -5.45 15.55 -17.93
N GLU A 606 -6.73 15.23 -17.80
CA GLU A 606 -7.75 15.98 -17.06
C GLU A 606 -7.81 15.53 -15.59
N LEU A 607 -8.28 16.41 -14.70
CA LEU A 607 -8.59 15.97 -13.33
C LEU A 607 -9.73 14.94 -13.34
N PRO A 608 -9.61 13.83 -12.59
CA PRO A 608 -10.70 12.87 -12.44
C PRO A 608 -11.88 13.48 -11.70
N TYR A 609 -13.07 12.88 -11.82
CA TYR A 609 -14.29 13.38 -11.19
C TYR A 609 -14.21 13.48 -9.67
N ARG A 610 -13.37 12.67 -9.01
CA ARG A 610 -13.04 12.77 -7.57
C ARG A 610 -12.59 14.18 -7.20
N GLU A 611 -11.60 14.69 -7.91
CA GLU A 611 -11.02 16.01 -7.67
C GLU A 611 -12.04 17.14 -7.92
N LEU A 612 -12.98 16.93 -8.85
CA LEU A 612 -14.05 17.89 -9.12
C LEU A 612 -15.11 17.91 -8.00
N ASN A 613 -15.36 16.79 -7.30
CA ASN A 613 -16.24 16.79 -6.12
C ASN A 613 -15.67 17.69 -5.01
N TRP A 614 -14.34 17.71 -4.81
CA TRP A 614 -13.69 18.58 -3.82
C TRP A 614 -13.92 20.06 -4.11
N ALA A 615 -13.70 20.49 -5.35
CA ALA A 615 -13.98 21.88 -5.73
C ALA A 615 -15.49 22.20 -5.66
N MET A 616 -16.36 21.26 -6.00
CA MET A 616 -17.83 21.44 -5.97
C MET A 616 -18.37 21.61 -4.55
N HIS A 617 -17.76 20.96 -3.55
CA HIS A 617 -18.15 21.07 -2.14
C HIS A 617 -17.28 22.04 -1.33
N SER A 618 -16.35 22.75 -1.95
CA SER A 618 -15.59 23.83 -1.30
C SER A 618 -16.46 25.08 -1.09
N SER A 619 -16.32 25.67 0.10
CA SER A 619 -16.80 27.02 0.44
C SER A 619 -15.92 28.14 -0.13
N SER A 620 -14.70 27.83 -0.57
CA SER A 620 -13.69 28.79 -1.04
C SER A 620 -13.62 28.93 -2.57
N GLN A 621 -14.66 28.52 -3.31
CA GLN A 621 -14.67 28.44 -4.79
C GLN A 621 -14.19 29.70 -5.53
N ALA A 622 -14.52 30.90 -5.04
CA ALA A 622 -14.07 32.15 -5.67
C ALA A 622 -12.53 32.32 -5.61
N ILE A 623 -11.91 31.88 -4.51
CA ILE A 623 -10.45 31.89 -4.34
C ILE A 623 -9.81 30.81 -5.21
N LEU A 624 -10.41 29.60 -5.26
CA LEU A 624 -9.96 28.51 -6.13
C LEU A 624 -9.93 28.93 -7.60
N LEU A 625 -11.00 29.58 -8.08
CA LEU A 625 -11.06 30.12 -9.44
C LEU A 625 -9.94 31.13 -9.70
N GLN A 626 -9.73 32.08 -8.78
CA GLN A 626 -8.66 33.07 -8.92
C GLN A 626 -7.28 32.41 -9.02
N LEU A 627 -7.01 31.40 -8.18
CA LEU A 627 -5.75 30.66 -8.18
C LEU A 627 -5.55 29.85 -9.47
N CYS A 628 -6.60 29.15 -9.94
CA CYS A 628 -6.58 28.44 -11.23
C CYS A 628 -6.22 29.39 -12.39
N LEU A 629 -6.86 30.56 -12.46
CA LEU A 629 -6.59 31.56 -13.50
C LEU A 629 -5.17 32.15 -13.40
N GLN A 630 -4.70 32.46 -12.18
CA GLN A 630 -3.33 32.93 -11.95
C GLN A 630 -2.28 31.89 -12.35
N GLN A 631 -2.54 30.61 -12.08
CA GLN A 631 -1.67 29.49 -12.43
C GLN A 631 -1.60 29.27 -13.94
N GLN A 632 -2.75 29.33 -14.64
CA GLN A 632 -2.78 29.29 -16.10
C GLN A 632 -2.06 30.50 -16.74
N GLN A 633 -2.10 31.69 -16.12
CA GLN A 633 -1.36 32.86 -16.60
C GLN A 633 0.16 32.69 -16.45
N LYS A 634 0.64 32.11 -15.33
CA LYS A 634 2.07 31.85 -15.09
C LYS A 634 2.70 30.83 -16.05
N GLN A 635 1.90 29.94 -16.65
CA GLN A 635 2.40 28.85 -17.49
C GLN A 635 2.49 29.18 -18.98
N GLN A 636 2.07 30.37 -19.40
CA GLN A 636 2.07 30.77 -20.79
C GLN A 636 3.45 31.27 -21.22
N THR A 637 3.96 30.73 -22.33
CA THR A 637 5.18 31.22 -22.98
C THR A 637 4.99 32.67 -23.47
N PRO A 638 5.95 33.58 -23.27
CA PRO A 638 5.86 34.94 -23.79
C PRO A 638 5.69 34.93 -25.33
N GLY A 639 4.51 35.34 -25.79
CA GLY A 639 4.13 35.35 -27.21
C GLY A 639 2.80 34.63 -27.52
N SER A 640 2.29 33.78 -26.63
CA SER A 640 0.96 33.16 -26.79
C SER A 640 -0.19 34.15 -26.47
N THR A 641 -1.37 33.93 -27.06
CA THR A 641 -2.54 34.79 -26.87
C THR A 641 -3.10 34.62 -25.45
N ALA A 642 -3.13 35.70 -24.68
CA ALA A 642 -3.22 35.68 -23.21
C ALA A 642 -4.62 35.36 -22.64
N GLY A 643 -5.09 34.11 -22.74
CA GLY A 643 -6.43 33.76 -22.27
C GLY A 643 -6.73 32.27 -22.01
N LEU A 644 -7.70 32.02 -21.12
CA LEU A 644 -8.26 30.70 -20.83
C LEU A 644 -8.90 30.07 -22.07
N THR A 645 -8.54 28.82 -22.38
CA THR A 645 -9.13 27.98 -23.45
C THR A 645 -10.11 26.95 -22.88
N TRP A 646 -10.97 26.36 -23.74
CA TRP A 646 -11.86 25.26 -23.33
C TRP A 646 -11.10 24.08 -22.74
N GLU A 647 -10.02 23.65 -23.40
CA GLU A 647 -9.21 22.51 -22.95
C GLU A 647 -8.62 22.71 -21.56
N SER A 648 -8.10 23.91 -21.26
CA SER A 648 -7.63 24.22 -19.91
C SER A 648 -8.77 24.33 -18.88
N ALA A 649 -9.90 24.92 -19.26
CA ALA A 649 -11.05 25.00 -18.36
C ALA A 649 -11.63 23.61 -18.03
N ARG A 650 -11.71 22.72 -19.02
CA ARG A 650 -12.11 21.32 -18.91
C ARG A 650 -11.12 20.50 -18.08
N ARG A 651 -9.81 20.68 -18.27
CA ARG A 651 -8.76 20.02 -17.47
C ARG A 651 -8.90 20.28 -15.97
N MET A 652 -9.33 21.50 -15.61
CA MET A 652 -9.58 21.97 -14.25
C MET A 652 -11.04 21.79 -13.79
N GLY A 653 -11.94 21.32 -14.67
CA GLY A 653 -13.36 21.16 -14.36
C GLY A 653 -14.14 22.44 -14.03
N LEU A 654 -13.62 23.64 -14.36
CA LEU A 654 -14.09 24.93 -13.79
C LEU A 654 -15.62 25.08 -13.81
N PHE A 655 -16.24 24.85 -14.97
CA PHE A 655 -17.68 25.08 -15.17
C PHE A 655 -18.56 23.93 -14.67
N VAL A 656 -17.96 22.84 -14.17
CA VAL A 656 -18.69 21.76 -13.48
C VAL A 656 -18.90 22.14 -12.01
N TRP A 657 -17.87 22.62 -11.32
CA TRP A 657 -17.92 22.83 -9.87
C TRP A 657 -18.34 24.23 -9.42
N LEU A 658 -18.14 25.29 -10.23
CA LEU A 658 -18.52 26.66 -9.87
C LEU A 658 -20.02 26.76 -9.53
N SER A 659 -20.38 27.22 -8.32
CA SER A 659 -21.77 27.37 -7.87
C SER A 659 -22.41 28.71 -8.27
N ASP A 660 -21.67 29.82 -8.32
CA ASP A 660 -22.20 31.11 -8.73
C ASP A 660 -22.37 31.18 -10.26
N MET A 661 -23.63 31.13 -10.70
CA MET A 661 -24.03 31.22 -12.10
C MET A 661 -23.59 32.52 -12.79
N ASN A 662 -23.49 33.64 -12.07
CA ASN A 662 -23.04 34.92 -12.66
C ASN A 662 -21.55 34.86 -12.99
N VAL A 663 -20.76 34.29 -12.08
CA VAL A 663 -19.32 34.06 -12.27
C VAL A 663 -19.10 33.05 -13.39
N LEU A 664 -19.82 31.93 -13.40
CA LEU A 664 -19.76 30.93 -14.46
C LEU A 664 -20.04 31.54 -15.83
N VAL A 665 -21.13 32.30 -15.98
CA VAL A 665 -21.49 32.97 -17.24
C VAL A 665 -20.42 33.97 -17.68
N SER A 666 -19.87 34.76 -16.74
CA SER A 666 -18.75 35.69 -16.98
C SER A 666 -17.51 34.96 -17.51
N GLU A 667 -17.08 33.88 -16.86
CA GLU A 667 -15.87 33.17 -17.25
C GLU A 667 -16.05 32.38 -18.56
N VAL A 668 -17.23 31.80 -18.82
CA VAL A 668 -17.56 31.19 -20.13
C VAL A 668 -17.52 32.23 -21.25
N GLU A 669 -18.02 33.46 -21.03
CA GLU A 669 -17.95 34.53 -22.03
C GLU A 669 -16.52 35.03 -22.28
N LYS A 670 -15.71 35.18 -21.22
CA LYS A 670 -14.29 35.53 -21.32
C LYS A 670 -13.53 34.45 -22.10
N MET A 671 -13.73 33.18 -21.76
CA MET A 671 -13.15 32.04 -22.47
C MET A 671 -13.57 32.02 -23.95
N ALA A 672 -14.87 32.18 -24.26
CA ALA A 672 -15.36 32.21 -25.65
C ALA A 672 -14.71 33.35 -26.47
N ARG A 673 -14.48 34.50 -25.83
CA ARG A 673 -13.74 35.64 -26.43
C ARG A 673 -12.27 35.29 -26.66
N ASN A 674 -11.62 34.62 -25.71
CA ASN A 674 -10.22 34.20 -25.83
C ASN A 674 -10.04 33.18 -26.97
N ILE A 675 -10.93 32.18 -27.05
CA ILE A 675 -10.96 31.19 -28.14
C ILE A 675 -11.07 31.90 -29.50
N PHE A 676 -12.00 32.86 -29.63
CA PHE A 676 -12.15 33.64 -30.85
C PHE A 676 -10.87 34.40 -31.25
N VAL A 677 -10.21 35.06 -30.29
CA VAL A 677 -9.01 35.86 -30.58
C VAL A 677 -7.79 34.98 -30.89
N ALA A 678 -7.64 33.85 -30.20
CA ALA A 678 -6.54 32.90 -30.41
C ALA A 678 -6.65 32.16 -31.74
N ASP A 679 -7.86 31.74 -32.13
CA ASP A 679 -8.11 30.95 -33.35
C ASP A 679 -8.29 31.83 -34.61
N GLY A 680 -7.45 32.86 -34.75
CA GLY A 680 -7.41 33.70 -35.95
C GLY A 680 -8.68 34.50 -36.24
N ARG A 681 -9.55 34.73 -35.23
CA ARG A 681 -10.92 35.28 -35.37
C ARG A 681 -11.90 34.35 -36.10
N ASP A 682 -11.72 33.04 -35.98
CA ASP A 682 -12.74 32.06 -36.36
C ASP A 682 -13.83 31.94 -35.26
N PRO A 683 -15.11 32.22 -35.57
CA PRO A 683 -16.22 32.05 -34.64
C PRO A 683 -16.73 30.60 -34.51
N THR A 684 -16.27 29.63 -35.33
CA THR A 684 -16.78 28.24 -35.29
C THR A 684 -16.66 27.61 -33.90
N LYS A 685 -15.45 27.61 -33.32
CA LYS A 685 -15.18 26.96 -32.02
C LYS A 685 -15.82 27.67 -30.82
N CYS A 686 -16.08 28.98 -30.90
CA CYS A 686 -16.69 29.74 -29.82
C CYS A 686 -18.23 29.88 -29.93
N ALA A 687 -18.81 29.57 -31.10
CA ALA A 687 -20.24 29.72 -31.37
C ALA A 687 -21.12 28.93 -30.37
N ILE A 688 -20.70 27.71 -30.00
CA ILE A 688 -21.43 26.87 -29.03
C ILE A 688 -21.64 27.60 -27.70
N PHE A 689 -20.61 28.27 -27.17
CA PHE A 689 -20.68 28.98 -25.89
C PHE A 689 -21.53 30.25 -26.00
N TYR A 690 -21.39 31.01 -27.09
CA TYR A 690 -22.22 32.21 -27.29
C TYR A 690 -23.70 31.87 -27.47
N LEU A 691 -24.04 30.74 -28.11
CA LEU A 691 -25.42 30.28 -28.22
C LEU A 691 -25.93 29.65 -26.91
N ALA A 692 -25.08 28.97 -26.14
CA ALA A 692 -25.42 28.53 -24.78
C ALA A 692 -25.76 29.73 -23.87
N LEU A 693 -25.07 30.86 -24.04
CA LEU A 693 -25.39 32.14 -23.39
C LEU A 693 -26.52 32.95 -24.06
N ARG A 694 -27.22 32.37 -25.05
CA ARG A 694 -28.29 33.00 -25.86
C ARG A 694 -27.88 34.31 -26.59
N LYS A 695 -26.57 34.54 -26.82
CA LYS A 695 -25.99 35.74 -27.45
C LYS A 695 -25.89 35.65 -28.99
N GLN A 696 -26.95 35.21 -29.67
CA GLN A 696 -26.98 35.05 -31.14
C GLN A 696 -26.66 36.34 -31.92
N ARG A 697 -27.09 37.51 -31.43
CA ARG A 697 -26.73 38.82 -32.03
C ARG A 697 -25.23 39.13 -31.98
N LEU A 698 -24.54 38.73 -30.91
CA LEU A 698 -23.10 38.88 -30.77
C LEU A 698 -22.38 37.95 -31.76
N LEU A 699 -22.85 36.70 -31.87
CA LEU A 699 -22.32 35.75 -32.84
C LEU A 699 -22.45 36.26 -34.29
N HIS A 700 -23.60 36.86 -34.67
CA HIS A 700 -23.75 37.54 -35.98
C HIS A 700 -22.69 38.63 -36.20
N GLY A 701 -22.37 39.39 -35.15
CA GLY A 701 -21.30 40.39 -35.18
C GLY A 701 -19.91 39.79 -35.39
N LEU A 702 -19.58 38.68 -34.72
CA LEU A 702 -18.30 37.98 -34.90
C LEU A 702 -18.14 37.39 -36.31
N TRP A 703 -19.21 36.86 -36.90
CA TRP A 703 -19.18 36.40 -38.29
C TRP A 703 -18.86 37.52 -39.30
N ARG A 704 -19.12 38.80 -38.98
CA ARG A 704 -18.74 39.94 -39.85
C ARG A 704 -17.24 40.24 -39.81
N THR A 705 -16.56 39.93 -38.71
CA THR A 705 -15.11 40.15 -38.56
C THR A 705 -14.29 38.95 -39.04
N ALA A 706 -14.93 37.79 -39.24
CA ALA A 706 -14.38 36.55 -39.81
C ALA A 706 -14.51 36.48 -41.35
N SER A 707 -14.17 37.56 -42.05
CA SER A 707 -14.35 37.68 -43.52
C SER A 707 -13.50 36.70 -44.35
N THR A 708 -12.47 36.11 -43.75
CA THR A 708 -11.59 35.11 -44.35
C THR A 708 -12.15 33.68 -44.31
N HIS A 709 -13.18 33.40 -43.50
CA HIS A 709 -13.73 32.05 -43.34
C HIS A 709 -14.66 31.67 -44.52
N PRO A 710 -14.51 30.50 -45.16
CA PRO A 710 -15.25 30.14 -46.39
C PRO A 710 -16.76 30.01 -46.21
N GLU A 711 -17.25 29.76 -44.98
CA GLU A 711 -18.69 29.69 -44.68
C GLU A 711 -19.29 31.05 -44.24
N CYS A 712 -18.47 32.12 -44.13
CA CYS A 712 -18.87 33.43 -43.59
C CYS A 712 -20.13 34.00 -44.25
N SER A 713 -20.17 34.13 -45.58
CA SER A 713 -21.31 34.73 -46.30
C SER A 713 -22.61 33.95 -46.11
N LYS A 714 -22.52 32.61 -46.04
CA LYS A 714 -23.68 31.73 -45.80
C LYS A 714 -24.18 31.88 -44.37
N MET A 715 -23.27 31.92 -43.41
CA MET A 715 -23.61 32.07 -42.00
C MET A 715 -24.18 33.46 -41.69
N LEU A 716 -23.63 34.53 -42.28
CA LEU A 716 -24.16 35.89 -42.12
C LEU A 716 -25.59 36.04 -42.65
N ALA A 717 -25.90 35.40 -43.77
CA ALA A 717 -27.26 35.37 -44.31
C ALA A 717 -28.19 34.57 -43.39
N PHE A 718 -27.77 33.39 -42.93
CA PHE A 718 -28.59 32.52 -42.09
C PHE A 718 -28.84 33.11 -40.69
N LEU A 719 -27.79 33.61 -40.02
CA LEU A 719 -27.87 34.22 -38.70
C LEU A 719 -28.52 35.63 -38.70
N ALA A 720 -28.86 36.21 -39.86
CA ALA A 720 -29.62 37.45 -39.93
C ALA A 720 -31.13 37.27 -39.70
N HIS A 721 -31.63 36.02 -39.76
CA HIS A 721 -33.04 35.71 -39.49
C HIS A 721 -33.35 35.72 -37.99
N ASP A 722 -34.64 35.88 -37.65
CA ASP A 722 -35.10 35.77 -36.26
C ASP A 722 -35.39 34.32 -35.89
N PHE A 723 -34.59 33.78 -34.97
CA PHE A 723 -34.73 32.43 -34.44
C PHE A 723 -35.78 32.33 -33.32
N SER A 724 -36.52 33.39 -33.02
CA SER A 724 -37.80 33.30 -32.32
C SER A 724 -38.85 32.55 -33.16
N GLU A 725 -38.81 32.70 -34.50
CA GLU A 725 -39.80 32.11 -35.40
C GLU A 725 -39.63 30.59 -35.55
N PRO A 726 -40.72 29.79 -35.53
CA PRO A 726 -40.66 28.34 -35.65
C PRO A 726 -40.10 27.88 -37.01
N ARG A 727 -40.24 28.70 -38.07
CA ARG A 727 -39.67 28.45 -39.40
C ARG A 727 -38.14 28.37 -39.34
N TRP A 728 -37.48 29.34 -38.70
CA TRP A 728 -36.03 29.42 -38.64
C TRP A 728 -35.44 28.44 -37.61
N LYS A 729 -36.14 28.16 -36.50
CA LYS A 729 -35.81 27.03 -35.62
C LYS A 729 -35.83 25.69 -36.39
N THR A 730 -36.87 25.44 -37.19
CA THR A 730 -36.98 24.22 -38.01
C THR A 730 -35.87 24.14 -39.07
N ALA A 731 -35.51 25.26 -39.68
CA ALA A 731 -34.39 25.32 -40.63
C ALA A 731 -33.04 25.03 -39.95
N ALA A 732 -32.80 25.59 -38.76
CA ALA A 732 -31.59 25.32 -37.98
C ALA A 732 -31.51 23.84 -37.56
N ALA A 733 -32.60 23.24 -37.09
CA ALA A 733 -32.66 21.82 -36.75
C ALA A 733 -32.36 20.91 -37.96
N LYS A 734 -32.90 21.22 -39.14
CA LYS A 734 -32.58 20.49 -40.38
C LYS A 734 -31.09 20.60 -40.73
N ASN A 735 -30.51 21.78 -40.63
CA ASN A 735 -29.07 21.98 -40.83
C ASN A 735 -28.23 21.19 -39.80
N ALA A 736 -28.69 21.13 -38.55
CA ALA A 736 -28.04 20.35 -37.49
C ALA A 736 -27.98 18.85 -37.80
N TYR A 737 -29.08 18.24 -38.27
CA TYR A 737 -29.07 16.83 -38.71
C TYR A 737 -28.15 16.60 -39.92
N VAL A 738 -28.07 17.54 -40.86
CA VAL A 738 -27.13 17.46 -42.00
C VAL A 738 -25.68 17.53 -41.51
N LEU A 739 -25.35 18.42 -40.58
CA LEU A 739 -24.00 18.52 -39.99
C LEU A 739 -23.64 17.25 -39.19
N LEU A 740 -24.60 16.69 -38.46
CA LEU A 740 -24.45 15.41 -37.74
C LEU A 740 -24.14 14.27 -38.71
N SER A 741 -24.84 14.16 -39.84
CA SER A 741 -24.57 13.16 -40.88
C SER A 741 -23.18 13.30 -41.53
N ARG A 742 -22.61 14.51 -41.48
CA ARG A 742 -21.25 14.84 -41.96
C ARG A 742 -20.18 14.76 -40.87
N GLN A 743 -20.52 14.21 -39.69
CA GLN A 743 -19.63 14.09 -38.53
C GLN A 743 -19.08 15.44 -38.00
N ARG A 744 -19.70 16.58 -38.38
CA ARG A 744 -19.39 17.92 -37.85
C ARG A 744 -20.13 18.13 -36.53
N TYR A 745 -19.77 17.35 -35.52
CA TYR A 745 -20.53 17.23 -34.26
C TYR A 745 -20.65 18.55 -33.47
N LEU A 746 -19.57 19.34 -33.38
CA LEU A 746 -19.58 20.63 -32.68
C LEU A 746 -20.51 21.64 -33.37
N ASP A 747 -20.47 21.68 -34.71
CA ASP A 747 -21.39 22.52 -35.50
C ASP A 747 -22.83 22.03 -35.37
N ALA A 748 -23.06 20.71 -35.39
CA ALA A 748 -24.39 20.15 -35.20
C ALA A 748 -24.98 20.57 -33.84
N ALA A 749 -24.24 20.41 -32.74
CA ALA A 749 -24.66 20.87 -31.41
C ALA A 749 -24.93 22.39 -31.38
N THR A 750 -24.08 23.19 -32.04
CA THR A 750 -24.26 24.64 -32.19
C THR A 750 -25.56 24.99 -32.91
N PHE A 751 -25.89 24.30 -34.02
CA PHE A 751 -27.15 24.50 -34.74
C PHE A 751 -28.38 23.96 -33.97
N PHE A 752 -28.22 22.93 -33.13
CA PHE A 752 -29.29 22.50 -32.22
C PHE A 752 -29.60 23.56 -31.15
N LEU A 753 -28.57 24.18 -30.53
CA LEU A 753 -28.75 25.33 -29.63
C LEU A 753 -29.43 26.52 -30.34
N LEU A 754 -29.04 26.81 -31.59
CA LEU A 754 -29.69 27.84 -32.42
C LEU A 754 -31.17 27.54 -32.70
N SER A 755 -31.55 26.25 -32.72
CA SER A 755 -32.93 25.79 -32.90
C SER A 755 -33.74 25.66 -31.61
N ASP A 756 -33.20 26.08 -30.45
CA ASP A 756 -33.84 25.94 -29.12
C ASP A 756 -34.03 24.46 -28.70
N LYS A 757 -33.10 23.59 -29.14
CA LYS A 757 -33.08 22.13 -28.88
C LYS A 757 -31.86 21.75 -28.04
N LEU A 758 -31.82 22.23 -26.79
CA LEU A 758 -30.71 22.00 -25.86
C LEU A 758 -30.45 20.51 -25.59
N LEU A 759 -31.50 19.68 -25.45
CA LEU A 759 -31.36 18.25 -25.19
C LEU A 759 -30.62 17.52 -26.34
N ASP A 760 -30.94 17.85 -27.60
CA ASP A 760 -30.25 17.29 -28.77
C ASP A 760 -28.76 17.71 -28.78
N ALA A 761 -28.48 18.98 -28.48
CA ALA A 761 -27.11 19.50 -28.40
C ALA A 761 -26.27 18.82 -27.31
N ALA A 762 -26.81 18.73 -26.09
CA ALA A 762 -26.15 18.07 -24.96
C ALA A 762 -25.95 16.56 -25.20
N THR A 763 -26.92 15.89 -25.82
CA THR A 763 -26.79 14.48 -26.21
C THR A 763 -25.65 14.26 -27.20
N ILE A 764 -25.42 15.18 -28.14
CA ILE A 764 -24.29 15.13 -29.08
C ILE A 764 -22.95 15.35 -28.37
N CYS A 765 -22.89 16.28 -27.42
CA CYS A 765 -21.70 16.49 -26.59
C CYS A 765 -21.31 15.21 -25.83
N ILE A 766 -22.28 14.51 -25.22
CA ILE A 766 -22.03 13.25 -24.50
C ILE A 766 -21.65 12.12 -25.47
N LYS A 767 -22.49 11.84 -26.48
CA LYS A 767 -22.36 10.61 -27.30
C LYS A 767 -21.30 10.70 -28.40
N HIS A 768 -21.11 11.86 -29.01
CA HIS A 768 -20.24 12.02 -30.18
C HIS A 768 -18.95 12.80 -29.87
N LEU A 769 -19.02 13.88 -29.08
CA LEU A 769 -17.81 14.60 -28.64
C LEU A 769 -17.12 13.94 -27.44
N LYS A 770 -17.79 13.03 -26.73
CA LYS A 770 -17.34 12.41 -25.47
C LYS A 770 -16.94 13.45 -24.42
N ASP A 771 -17.66 14.58 -24.40
CA ASP A 771 -17.41 15.72 -23.54
C ASP A 771 -18.62 15.97 -22.63
N ILE A 772 -18.63 15.26 -21.50
CA ILE A 772 -19.66 15.39 -20.46
C ILE A 772 -19.60 16.79 -19.83
N GLN A 773 -18.41 17.36 -19.66
CA GLN A 773 -18.24 18.70 -19.09
C GLN A 773 -18.84 19.79 -19.99
N MET A 774 -18.69 19.67 -21.31
CA MET A 774 -19.33 20.54 -22.30
C MET A 774 -20.86 20.44 -22.19
N ALA A 775 -21.39 19.22 -22.13
CA ALA A 775 -22.84 18.99 -22.01
C ALA A 775 -23.43 19.63 -20.75
N ILE A 776 -22.76 19.47 -19.61
CA ILE A 776 -23.12 20.15 -18.35
C ILE A 776 -23.03 21.67 -18.54
N THR A 777 -21.89 22.19 -19.01
CA THR A 777 -21.65 23.63 -19.16
C THR A 777 -22.70 24.32 -20.03
N ILE A 778 -23.06 23.75 -21.19
CA ILE A 778 -24.08 24.36 -22.05
C ILE A 778 -25.47 24.33 -21.42
N CYS A 779 -25.82 23.28 -20.67
CA CYS A 779 -27.11 23.21 -19.99
C CYS A 779 -27.21 24.24 -18.85
N ARG A 780 -26.16 24.34 -18.02
CA ARG A 780 -26.03 25.34 -16.96
C ARG A 780 -26.14 26.76 -17.53
N CYS A 781 -25.43 27.07 -18.61
CA CYS A 781 -25.51 28.37 -19.28
C CYS A 781 -26.89 28.70 -19.88
N TYR A 782 -27.64 27.71 -20.37
CA TYR A 782 -28.86 27.94 -21.16
C TYR A 782 -30.16 27.96 -20.34
N GLU A 783 -30.22 27.19 -19.25
CA GLU A 783 -31.37 27.06 -18.34
C GLU A 783 -31.06 27.34 -16.86
N GLY A 784 -29.78 27.39 -16.47
CA GLY A 784 -29.34 27.40 -15.07
C GLY A 784 -29.35 26.01 -14.43
N ASP A 785 -28.81 25.91 -13.22
CA ASP A 785 -28.63 24.63 -12.49
C ASP A 785 -29.93 23.90 -12.17
N ASN A 786 -31.04 24.64 -12.08
CA ASN A 786 -32.35 24.07 -11.86
C ASN A 786 -33.07 23.61 -13.14
N GLY A 787 -32.45 23.79 -14.31
CA GLY A 787 -33.02 23.45 -15.62
C GLY A 787 -33.43 21.98 -15.75
N PRO A 788 -34.60 21.69 -16.35
CA PRO A 788 -35.06 20.32 -16.53
C PRO A 788 -34.11 19.49 -17.41
N ILE A 789 -33.47 20.10 -18.41
CA ILE A 789 -32.63 19.36 -19.37
C ILE A 789 -31.31 18.92 -18.71
N LEU A 790 -30.73 19.72 -17.82
CA LEU A 790 -29.56 19.31 -17.02
C LEU A 790 -29.87 18.07 -16.19
N LYS A 791 -31.02 18.08 -15.49
CA LYS A 791 -31.48 16.94 -14.68
C LYS A 791 -31.78 15.72 -15.55
N GLU A 792 -32.34 15.91 -16.74
CA GLU A 792 -32.60 14.84 -17.71
C GLU A 792 -31.30 14.18 -18.22
N ILE A 793 -30.28 14.94 -18.63
CA ILE A 793 -29.01 14.34 -19.12
C ILE A 793 -28.24 13.65 -17.99
N LEU A 794 -28.29 14.19 -16.77
CA LEU A 794 -27.67 13.57 -15.61
C LEU A 794 -28.32 12.21 -15.32
N TRP A 795 -29.65 12.13 -15.36
CA TRP A 795 -30.40 10.90 -15.06
C TRP A 795 -30.39 9.87 -16.18
N LYS A 796 -30.51 10.28 -17.45
CA LYS A 796 -30.65 9.37 -18.60
C LYS A 796 -29.33 8.99 -19.27
N HIS A 797 -28.24 9.72 -19.04
CA HIS A 797 -26.96 9.47 -19.71
C HIS A 797 -25.77 9.34 -18.76
N ILE A 798 -25.62 10.24 -17.77
CA ILE A 798 -24.42 10.27 -16.93
C ILE A 798 -24.48 9.23 -15.81
N LEU A 799 -25.60 9.14 -15.07
CA LEU A 799 -25.76 8.12 -14.01
C LEU A 799 -25.71 6.67 -14.53
N PRO A 800 -26.35 6.30 -15.65
CA PRO A 800 -26.22 4.94 -16.20
C PRO A 800 -24.78 4.57 -16.59
N ASP A 801 -24.01 5.52 -17.12
CA ASP A 801 -22.60 5.32 -17.47
C ASP A 801 -21.72 5.20 -16.21
N ALA A 802 -21.99 6.01 -15.17
CA ALA A 802 -21.34 5.89 -13.87
C ALA A 802 -21.59 4.52 -13.23
N PHE A 803 -22.85 4.05 -13.17
CA PHE A 803 -23.18 2.74 -12.62
C PHE A 803 -22.62 1.58 -13.46
N LYS A 804 -22.62 1.69 -14.80
CA LYS A 804 -22.00 0.68 -15.69
C LYS A 804 -20.50 0.53 -15.46
N ARG A 805 -19.82 1.61 -15.04
CA ARG A 805 -18.38 1.64 -14.71
C ARG A 805 -18.06 1.45 -13.23
N GLN A 806 -19.08 1.37 -12.36
CA GLN A 806 -18.94 1.47 -10.89
C GLN A 806 -18.21 2.75 -10.42
N ASP A 807 -18.30 3.84 -11.18
CA ASP A 807 -17.66 5.12 -10.85
C ASP A 807 -18.45 5.88 -9.77
N ARG A 808 -18.09 5.64 -8.50
CA ARG A 808 -18.68 6.31 -7.33
C ARG A 808 -18.55 7.84 -7.40
N TRP A 809 -17.45 8.35 -7.95
CA TRP A 809 -17.16 9.78 -7.99
C TRP A 809 -17.93 10.53 -9.08
N LEU A 810 -18.18 9.90 -10.23
CA LEU A 810 -19.09 10.44 -11.24
C LEU A 810 -20.55 10.36 -10.77
N ALA A 811 -20.93 9.30 -10.06
CA ALA A 811 -22.26 9.18 -9.45
C ALA A 811 -22.49 10.25 -8.37
N SER A 812 -21.54 10.44 -7.45
CA SER A 812 -21.61 11.47 -6.41
C SER A 812 -21.65 12.88 -7.01
N LEU A 813 -20.83 13.15 -8.04
CA LEU A 813 -20.82 14.43 -8.75
C LEU A 813 -22.19 14.71 -9.38
N ALA A 814 -22.78 13.72 -10.07
CA ALA A 814 -24.08 13.86 -10.71
C ALA A 814 -25.21 14.08 -9.69
N PHE A 815 -25.23 13.35 -8.57
CA PHE A 815 -26.21 13.58 -7.50
C PHE A 815 -26.01 14.92 -6.78
N GLY A 816 -24.76 15.37 -6.63
CA GLY A 816 -24.42 16.69 -6.09
C GLY A 816 -24.95 17.83 -6.97
N LEU A 817 -24.77 17.74 -8.29
CA LEU A 817 -25.34 18.70 -9.27
C LEU A 817 -26.88 18.71 -9.28
N ILE A 818 -27.54 17.61 -8.93
CA ILE A 818 -29.01 17.54 -8.78
C ILE A 818 -29.46 18.09 -7.41
N GLY A 819 -28.55 18.23 -6.43
CA GLY A 819 -28.85 18.61 -5.04
C GLY A 819 -29.41 17.46 -4.17
N LYS A 820 -29.21 16.20 -4.56
CA LYS A 820 -29.70 15.02 -3.83
C LYS A 820 -28.60 14.40 -2.94
N TYR A 821 -28.27 15.07 -1.84
CA TYR A 821 -27.20 14.65 -0.93
C TYR A 821 -27.40 13.26 -0.30
N ASP A 822 -28.64 12.78 -0.13
CA ASP A 822 -28.92 11.39 0.26
C ASP A 822 -28.33 10.36 -0.70
N LEU A 823 -28.43 10.65 -2.01
CA LEU A 823 -27.94 9.77 -3.06
C LEU A 823 -26.44 9.92 -3.27
N VAL A 824 -25.88 11.10 -2.96
CA VAL A 824 -24.42 11.28 -2.81
C VAL A 824 -23.90 10.31 -1.73
N LEU A 825 -24.43 10.39 -0.50
CA LEU A 825 -23.98 9.54 0.60
C LEU A 825 -24.19 8.04 0.33
N GLN A 826 -25.32 7.65 -0.28
CA GLN A 826 -25.55 6.27 -0.71
C GLN A 826 -24.54 5.85 -1.79
N SER A 827 -24.28 6.68 -2.81
CA SER A 827 -23.30 6.35 -3.88
C SER A 827 -21.86 6.18 -3.38
N LEU A 828 -21.51 6.78 -2.24
CA LEU A 828 -20.20 6.64 -1.61
C LEU A 828 -20.08 5.38 -0.73
N THR A 829 -21.19 4.87 -0.19
CA THR A 829 -21.20 3.83 0.86
C THR A 829 -21.84 2.52 0.43
N ASP A 830 -23.00 2.57 -0.23
CA ASP A 830 -23.74 1.40 -0.71
C ASP A 830 -23.11 0.78 -1.98
N ASP A 831 -23.57 -0.44 -2.30
CA ASP A 831 -23.37 -1.08 -3.60
C ASP A 831 -24.11 -0.28 -4.70
N LEU A 832 -23.35 0.23 -5.68
CA LEU A 832 -23.90 1.05 -6.77
C LEU A 832 -24.90 0.30 -7.65
N SER A 833 -24.77 -1.02 -7.80
CA SER A 833 -25.69 -1.85 -8.58
C SER A 833 -27.03 -2.00 -7.88
N ARG A 834 -27.02 -2.16 -6.54
CA ARG A 834 -28.24 -2.12 -5.71
C ARG A 834 -28.87 -0.73 -5.71
N LEU A 835 -28.05 0.32 -5.65
CA LEU A 835 -28.50 1.71 -5.72
C LEU A 835 -29.18 2.03 -7.06
N ALA A 836 -28.62 1.57 -8.18
CA ALA A 836 -29.22 1.72 -9.51
C ALA A 836 -30.61 1.07 -9.60
N GLN A 837 -30.76 -0.16 -9.08
CA GLN A 837 -32.05 -0.86 -9.01
C GLN A 837 -33.07 -0.11 -8.16
N LYS A 838 -32.67 0.39 -6.98
CA LYS A 838 -33.52 1.17 -6.07
C LYS A 838 -34.04 2.48 -6.68
N ILE A 839 -33.30 3.04 -7.63
CA ILE A 839 -33.58 4.33 -8.29
C ILE A 839 -34.29 4.13 -9.66
N ASP A 840 -34.56 2.88 -10.06
CA ASP A 840 -35.15 2.50 -11.36
C ASP A 840 -34.31 2.99 -12.56
N VAL A 841 -32.99 2.87 -12.44
CA VAL A 841 -32.04 3.14 -13.54
C VAL A 841 -31.65 1.82 -14.19
N THR A 842 -32.07 1.64 -15.45
CA THR A 842 -31.74 0.45 -16.24
C THR A 842 -30.24 0.38 -16.53
N VAL A 843 -29.55 -0.60 -15.94
CA VAL A 843 -28.13 -0.87 -16.16
C VAL A 843 -27.96 -2.30 -16.69
N GLU A 844 -27.26 -2.43 -17.82
CA GLU A 844 -26.68 -3.71 -18.24
C GLU A 844 -25.55 -4.04 -17.26
N VAL A 845 -25.79 -4.97 -16.34
CA VAL A 845 -24.80 -5.37 -15.33
C VAL A 845 -23.60 -6.00 -16.04
N SER A 846 -22.42 -5.41 -15.86
CA SER A 846 -21.15 -6.01 -16.29
C SER A 846 -20.76 -7.10 -15.29
N GLU A 847 -20.59 -8.34 -15.75
CA GLU A 847 -20.14 -9.48 -14.92
C GLU A 847 -18.70 -9.33 -14.38
N TYR A 848 -17.99 -8.26 -14.77
CA TYR A 848 -16.62 -7.95 -14.38
C TYR A 848 -16.49 -6.78 -13.38
N ALA A 849 -17.58 -6.40 -12.71
CA ALA A 849 -17.56 -5.38 -11.66
C ALA A 849 -17.04 -5.96 -10.33
N THR A 850 -15.72 -6.10 -10.21
CA THR A 850 -15.03 -6.22 -8.92
C THR A 850 -15.28 -4.97 -8.06
N MET A 851 -15.15 -5.08 -6.73
CA MET A 851 -15.17 -3.92 -5.83
C MET A 851 -13.87 -3.09 -5.88
N ASP A 852 -13.24 -3.01 -7.06
CA ASP A 852 -12.00 -2.28 -7.30
C ASP A 852 -12.30 -0.79 -7.44
N VAL A 853 -12.35 -0.07 -6.31
CA VAL A 853 -11.25 0.84 -5.92
C VAL A 853 -11.28 0.96 -4.40
N LEU A 854 -10.27 0.41 -3.74
CA LEU A 854 -9.90 0.78 -2.37
C LEU A 854 -9.41 2.23 -2.39
N ASP A 855 -10.27 3.16 -1.96
CA ASP A 855 -10.04 4.61 -2.08
C ASP A 855 -10.19 5.29 -0.70
N THR A 856 -9.06 5.75 -0.14
CA THR A 856 -8.98 6.43 1.16
C THR A 856 -9.80 7.71 1.23
N GLU A 857 -10.04 8.35 0.07
CA GLU A 857 -10.69 9.64 -0.03
C GLU A 857 -12.23 9.56 0.06
N LEU A 858 -12.83 8.39 -0.24
CA LEU A 858 -14.29 8.18 -0.16
C LEU A 858 -14.83 8.40 1.25
N LEU A 859 -14.14 7.86 2.26
CA LEU A 859 -14.48 8.01 3.68
C LEU A 859 -14.47 9.49 4.10
N ILE A 860 -13.56 10.27 3.51
CA ILE A 860 -13.44 11.70 3.80
C ILE A 860 -14.59 12.49 3.17
N LEU A 861 -14.98 12.19 1.92
CA LEU A 861 -16.12 12.86 1.28
C LEU A 861 -17.41 12.51 2.02
N TYR A 862 -17.61 11.23 2.38
CA TYR A 862 -18.75 10.79 3.19
C TYR A 862 -18.87 11.63 4.47
N ARG A 863 -17.78 11.79 5.22
CA ARG A 863 -17.78 12.59 6.44
C ARG A 863 -18.06 14.08 6.20
N SER A 864 -17.46 14.68 5.18
CA SER A 864 -17.73 16.08 4.83
C SER A 864 -19.20 16.31 4.42
N MET A 865 -19.84 15.30 3.83
CA MET A 865 -21.21 15.39 3.35
C MET A 865 -22.28 14.87 4.33
N ILE A 866 -21.93 14.14 5.39
CA ILE A 866 -22.90 13.48 6.30
C ILE A 866 -23.88 14.46 6.98
N ASN A 867 -23.48 15.71 7.17
CA ASN A 867 -24.32 16.75 7.77
C ASN A 867 -25.15 17.54 6.73
N HIS A 868 -24.92 17.32 5.43
CA HIS A 868 -25.69 17.93 4.35
C HIS A 868 -27.00 17.19 4.03
N SER A 869 -27.21 15.99 4.58
CA SER A 869 -28.52 15.35 4.61
C SER A 869 -28.93 14.89 6.02
N PRO A 870 -30.16 15.19 6.47
CA PRO A 870 -30.73 14.58 7.66
C PRO A 870 -31.38 13.21 7.40
N PHE A 871 -31.62 12.81 6.14
CA PHE A 871 -32.44 11.64 5.81
C PHE A 871 -31.66 10.33 5.61
N TYR A 872 -30.33 10.40 5.43
CA TYR A 872 -29.48 9.22 5.28
C TYR A 872 -28.17 9.36 6.07
N ARG A 873 -27.84 8.31 6.81
CA ARG A 873 -26.50 8.00 7.32
C ARG A 873 -26.23 6.53 7.06
N ALA A 874 -25.01 6.18 6.65
CA ALA A 874 -24.66 4.78 6.41
C ALA A 874 -24.74 3.98 7.72
N PRO A 875 -25.07 2.67 7.66
CA PRO A 875 -25.05 1.79 8.82
C PRO A 875 -23.69 1.82 9.53
N ILE A 876 -23.70 1.67 10.85
CA ILE A 876 -22.49 1.73 11.69
C ILE A 876 -21.44 0.71 11.24
N VAL A 877 -21.88 -0.51 10.90
CA VAL A 877 -21.01 -1.57 10.34
C VAL A 877 -20.32 -1.11 9.06
N THR A 878 -21.05 -0.50 8.12
CA THR A 878 -20.48 0.02 6.86
C THR A 878 -19.48 1.15 7.09
N GLN A 879 -19.71 2.00 8.10
CA GLN A 879 -18.73 3.03 8.48
C GLN A 879 -17.46 2.41 9.06
N ALA A 880 -17.60 1.40 9.94
CA ALA A 880 -16.46 0.66 10.50
C ALA A 880 -15.66 -0.10 9.43
N GLU A 881 -16.34 -0.73 8.46
CA GLU A 881 -15.71 -1.37 7.30
C GLU A 881 -14.89 -0.36 6.47
N LEU A 882 -15.44 0.81 6.15
CA LEU A 882 -14.73 1.86 5.40
C LEU A 882 -13.53 2.43 6.19
N ILE A 883 -13.66 2.62 7.50
CA ILE A 883 -12.55 3.05 8.39
C ILE A 883 -11.44 2.00 8.38
N ALA A 884 -11.79 0.72 8.56
CA ALA A 884 -10.83 -0.36 8.61
C ALA A 884 -10.11 -0.58 7.27
N GLN A 885 -10.84 -0.53 6.15
CA GLN A 885 -10.26 -0.54 4.80
C GLN A 885 -9.28 0.62 4.61
N THR A 886 -9.66 1.84 5.01
CA THR A 886 -8.79 3.03 4.89
C THR A 886 -7.50 2.88 5.70
N ILE A 887 -7.57 2.32 6.90
CA ILE A 887 -6.42 2.01 7.75
C ILE A 887 -5.50 0.98 7.07
N THR A 888 -6.06 -0.12 6.54
CA THR A 888 -5.27 -1.14 5.84
C THR A 888 -4.60 -0.59 4.58
N ILE A 889 -5.27 0.27 3.80
CA ILE A 889 -4.66 0.96 2.66
C ILE A 889 -3.43 1.77 3.11
N PHE A 890 -3.56 2.56 4.17
CA PHE A 890 -2.45 3.38 4.66
C PHE A 890 -1.30 2.55 5.24
N GLU A 891 -1.57 1.39 5.84
CA GLU A 891 -0.52 0.45 6.25
C GLU A 891 0.21 -0.15 5.04
N CYS A 892 -0.51 -0.68 4.04
CA CYS A 892 0.11 -1.22 2.82
C CYS A 892 0.89 -0.15 2.03
N LEU A 893 0.43 1.11 2.04
CA LEU A 893 1.13 2.23 1.39
C LEU A 893 2.22 2.88 2.28
N GLY A 894 2.66 2.21 3.36
CA GLY A 894 3.78 2.65 4.18
C GLY A 894 3.52 3.95 4.95
N ALA A 895 2.26 4.29 5.22
CA ALA A 895 1.84 5.52 5.89
C ALA A 895 1.02 5.24 7.18
N PRO A 896 1.51 4.41 8.15
CA PRO A 896 0.77 4.06 9.37
C PRO A 896 0.38 5.27 10.24
N VAL A 897 1.08 6.39 10.06
CA VAL A 897 0.74 7.69 10.67
C VAL A 897 -0.65 8.17 10.21
N MET A 898 -1.00 7.94 8.94
CA MET A 898 -2.32 8.26 8.41
C MET A 898 -3.38 7.34 9.01
N SER A 899 -3.08 6.06 9.23
CA SER A 899 -3.97 5.15 9.98
C SER A 899 -4.26 5.66 11.40
N LEU A 900 -3.25 6.17 12.10
CA LEU A 900 -3.42 6.80 13.41
C LEU A 900 -4.24 8.09 13.32
N VAL A 901 -4.02 8.93 12.30
CA VAL A 901 -4.86 10.11 12.02
C VAL A 901 -6.31 9.69 11.76
N VAL A 902 -6.58 8.62 11.00
CA VAL A 902 -7.95 8.11 10.78
C VAL A 902 -8.59 7.73 12.11
N LEU A 903 -7.90 6.91 12.91
CA LEU A 903 -8.39 6.46 14.22
C LEU A 903 -8.62 7.61 15.20
N GLU A 904 -7.74 8.59 15.25
CA GLU A 904 -7.88 9.82 16.06
C GLU A 904 -9.10 10.63 15.61
N TRP A 905 -9.24 10.83 14.29
CA TRP A 905 -10.29 11.68 13.72
C TRP A 905 -11.68 11.06 13.87
N TRP A 906 -11.77 9.73 13.84
CA TRP A 906 -13.00 8.99 14.12
C TRP A 906 -13.14 8.59 15.59
N ARG A 907 -12.16 8.88 16.47
CA ARG A 907 -12.14 8.45 17.88
C ARG A 907 -13.43 8.72 18.62
N ARG A 908 -14.01 9.93 18.51
CA ARG A 908 -15.26 10.28 19.21
C ARG A 908 -16.44 9.45 18.72
N GLU A 909 -16.50 9.16 17.42
CA GLU A 909 -17.57 8.36 16.82
C GLU A 909 -17.35 6.87 17.14
N LEU A 910 -16.11 6.38 17.08
CA LEU A 910 -15.69 5.03 17.51
C LEU A 910 -15.90 4.76 19.01
N TYR A 911 -15.84 5.77 19.88
CA TYR A 911 -16.12 5.59 21.31
C TYR A 911 -17.63 5.51 21.62
N VAL A 912 -18.52 5.96 20.73
CA VAL A 912 -19.98 5.72 20.84
C VAL A 912 -20.34 4.24 20.65
N PHE A 913 -19.40 3.41 20.17
CA PHE A 913 -19.57 1.96 20.13
C PHE A 913 -19.47 1.32 21.53
N ASN A 914 -18.91 2.05 22.50
CA ASN A 914 -18.81 1.65 23.90
C ASN A 914 -19.72 2.52 24.79
N ILE A 915 -20.98 2.73 24.35
CA ILE A 915 -22.03 3.30 25.19
C ILE A 915 -22.20 2.44 26.44
N ASP A 916 -22.19 3.08 27.60
CA ASP A 916 -22.63 2.48 28.85
C ASP A 916 -24.17 2.55 28.93
N LYS A 917 -24.81 1.44 29.34
CA LYS A 917 -26.28 1.28 29.25
C LYS A 917 -27.05 2.35 30.01
N ASP A 918 -26.45 2.85 31.10
CA ASP A 918 -27.06 3.81 32.02
C ASP A 918 -27.16 5.23 31.41
N VAL A 919 -26.37 5.56 30.38
CA VAL A 919 -26.38 6.89 29.73
C VAL A 919 -27.71 7.17 29.00
N PHE A 920 -28.37 6.12 28.52
CA PHE A 920 -29.65 6.23 27.79
C PHE A 920 -30.83 5.56 28.51
N GLY A 921 -30.62 5.05 29.72
CA GLY A 921 -31.65 4.33 30.49
C GLY A 921 -32.17 3.07 29.78
N TRP A 922 -31.35 2.44 28.95
CA TRP A 922 -31.74 1.23 28.20
C TRP A 922 -31.84 0.02 29.13
N SER A 923 -32.83 -0.85 28.90
CA SER A 923 -32.87 -2.12 29.63
C SER A 923 -31.72 -3.03 29.19
N ASP A 924 -31.32 -3.99 30.04
CA ASP A 924 -30.30 -4.98 29.66
C ASP A 924 -30.67 -5.75 28.38
N LYS A 925 -31.97 -5.87 28.08
CA LYS A 925 -32.47 -6.46 26.84
C LYS A 925 -32.25 -5.55 25.63
N ASP A 926 -32.55 -4.26 25.73
CA ASP A 926 -32.34 -3.30 24.64
C ASP A 926 -30.84 -3.10 24.36
N TYR A 927 -30.02 -3.13 25.41
CA TYR A 927 -28.56 -3.07 25.29
C TYR A 927 -27.96 -4.36 24.70
N ALA A 928 -28.52 -5.53 25.03
CA ALA A 928 -28.16 -6.78 24.39
C ALA A 928 -28.56 -6.81 22.91
N ASP A 929 -29.77 -6.35 22.57
CA ASP A 929 -30.26 -6.26 21.18
C ASP A 929 -29.45 -5.23 20.37
N TYR A 930 -29.01 -4.14 21.00
CA TYR A 930 -28.05 -3.18 20.43
C TYR A 930 -26.68 -3.83 20.16
N LYS A 931 -26.09 -4.52 21.14
CA LYS A 931 -24.80 -5.23 20.96
C LYS A 931 -24.89 -6.34 19.92
N GLN A 932 -26.02 -7.04 19.84
CA GLN A 932 -26.26 -8.13 18.88
C GLN A 932 -26.57 -7.64 17.45
N ARG A 933 -26.78 -6.32 17.27
CA ARG A 933 -26.83 -5.65 15.96
C ARG A 933 -25.52 -4.91 15.61
N GLN A 934 -24.58 -4.82 16.55
CA GLN A 934 -23.24 -4.23 16.39
C GLN A 934 -22.18 -5.30 16.07
N TYR A 935 -22.31 -6.50 16.66
CA TYR A 935 -21.64 -7.74 16.25
C TYR A 935 -22.24 -8.30 14.95
#